data_AF-A0A177EV60-F1
#
_entry.id   AF-A0A177EV60-F1
#
_cell.length_a   1.000
_cell.length_b   1.000
_cell.length_c   1.000
_cell.angle_alpha   90.00
_cell.angle_beta   90.00
_cell.angle_gamma   90.00
#
_symmetry.space_group_name_H-M   'P 1'
#
loop_
_entity.id
_entity.type
_entity.pdbx_description
1 polymer ?
#
loop_
_entity_poly.entity_id
_entity_poly.type
_entity_poly.pdbx_seq_one_letter_code
_entity_poly.pdbx_strand_id
1 'polypeptide(L)'
;MALKLHLKRAVDSSLANIHVSYDKPITTEVAFTYGPCKAKTPGEAHHLVARSNSCDHDRLLWKVPEDTPTGHCLSAWDARQNLLGRSAPVSIAPNAKTKRRRLKKRQADFSIQMDNSSGIDAEGPWFDGVVALKNKEISAVNVQEAKSKEIAIVGAGMAGLMTWLALNQSGMTNLSLIEAAQRLGGRVHTAYFGDPSERQYQEMGPMRFPLSYTSSETNQTIQIQDHRIVFDLAAEVNRLNNNNTNFTVNFIKWYQSSPNGLYYINGARKPNGQVPTVSEVRANASLLGTTSSQPDDPKLDALDEQLNVIYENGSFIDQMARNIYMAHKTFLDQGLGGLGGDDFSEFAYAHNVLGYALNETFVELGGSGSESFWDNLFESMYFSATDWRTIDGGLTRLPSAFHPLVDDVTFMNRKIQRVQYNESTKKVTLQWKAKPLDSTFQNASYDLAVVTVPMPLVRTWRLPAFSDLLKTAIDSYPYSQVCKVALQFKTRFWEHFENPIYGSCSTTTDIPGIGSICYPSYDINSTGMGVMLASYTSSDDGLRWPSIPEDVHVQYVVDAMAEIHGPVVYEQYTGAFNRRCWVLDQYETISWASPDIGMRKAFIPAFFKTEQGIIMSGEGTSYTSSWISSALESGVRASVQLLLELGLVDEAKAVEISLPREVLAYLMRNPEACRVFAIQRKETMSGDDTTSRASMFLPLLLPLLLCPFFFILYPGVNKLVAYKRDSALAHRMHCMPPPELPNKWPLGIDWVRGLWTSNAEGRLLPFLCSIAKDYEPRNMLSQYLLFGPRTFHILEPRNLEAVLSSNFADYGFGVRAEIFAPLLGRGIFTQEGAAWKHSRELLRKQFVRAQYQNLSHFQEHVDNLLSRLPDQGVVDLQPLFFSLTLDTTTALLMGKSVYSLRADIDQDAENRDFSKSFNLAQEGLAKRFRIAPWHTLYNPPAFRRACKTVHAYVERYIEQRHISNEKSQDAYSFIDQIANESKSRTELRDQLLNVLLAGRDTTACCLSWTFTLKVVMGPSRLLVRHPQVMKRLRAEVTTVMGDGIHPSREQLRKMPFLACVIKESLRLYPPVPLNNRQAIKTTLLPTGGGPDGKQMILVRKGEVVVFSQYVNSRVKSIYGSDADDFRPERWEDNGLAKIGWAYFPFNGGPRQCLGEDFALMEVSYTIVRLLQACSSLDLPDGEIVERLGQEKQRLTLVLSSADGCRVKYVRR
;
A
#
# COMPACT_ATOMS: atom_id res chain seq x y z
N MET A 1 -46.57 3.29 -13.45
CA MET A 1 -45.20 3.83 -13.27
C MET A 1 -44.83 4.50 -14.58
N ALA A 2 -44.17 5.67 -14.53
CA ALA A 2 -43.73 6.40 -15.73
C ALA A 2 -42.33 5.96 -16.21
N LEU A 3 -41.68 5.11 -15.41
CA LEU A 3 -40.29 4.73 -15.50
C LEU A 3 -40.14 3.29 -14.98
N LYS A 4 -39.30 2.49 -15.63
CA LYS A 4 -38.91 1.14 -15.19
C LYS A 4 -37.42 1.13 -14.83
N LEU A 5 -37.10 0.51 -13.70
CA LEU A 5 -35.72 0.32 -13.21
C LEU A 5 -35.36 -1.17 -13.25
N HIS A 6 -34.22 -1.53 -13.84
CA HIS A 6 -33.78 -2.93 -13.89
C HIS A 6 -32.26 -3.09 -13.89
N LEU A 7 -31.78 -4.18 -13.30
CA LEU A 7 -30.38 -4.62 -13.36
C LEU A 7 -30.28 -5.82 -14.31
N LYS A 8 -29.37 -5.78 -15.29
CA LYS A 8 -29.17 -6.90 -16.24
C LYS A 8 -28.36 -8.06 -15.64
N ARG A 9 -27.62 -7.80 -14.56
CA ARG A 9 -26.81 -8.76 -13.79
C ARG A 9 -27.16 -8.65 -12.30
N ALA A 10 -26.89 -9.68 -11.51
CA ALA A 10 -26.91 -9.56 -10.05
C ALA A 10 -25.74 -8.66 -9.60
N VAL A 11 -25.91 -7.92 -8.51
CA VAL A 11 -24.85 -7.04 -8.01
C VAL A 11 -23.76 -7.89 -7.37
N ASP A 12 -22.54 -7.75 -7.90
CA ASP A 12 -21.43 -8.69 -7.68
C ASP A 12 -20.07 -8.02 -7.46
N SER A 13 -20.05 -6.70 -7.25
CA SER A 13 -18.88 -5.89 -6.90
C SER A 13 -19.33 -4.54 -6.32
N SER A 14 -18.39 -3.69 -5.92
CA SER A 14 -18.61 -2.31 -5.43
C SER A 14 -19.26 -1.34 -6.43
N LEU A 15 -19.26 -1.65 -7.73
CA LEU A 15 -19.92 -0.86 -8.80
C LEU A 15 -20.90 -1.71 -9.62
N ALA A 16 -22.07 -1.15 -9.97
CA ALA A 16 -23.07 -1.79 -10.83
C ALA A 16 -23.89 -0.76 -11.63
N ASN A 17 -24.26 -1.04 -12.89
CA ASN A 17 -25.15 -0.16 -13.64
C ASN A 17 -26.62 -0.54 -13.47
N ILE A 18 -27.44 0.41 -13.05
CA ILE A 18 -28.90 0.32 -13.11
C ILE A 18 -29.33 0.81 -14.49
N HIS A 19 -30.13 0.03 -15.21
CA HIS A 19 -30.77 0.49 -16.43
C HIS A 19 -32.09 1.18 -16.13
N VAL A 20 -32.29 2.29 -16.83
CA VAL A 20 -33.41 3.21 -16.70
C VAL A 20 -34.14 3.19 -18.03
N SER A 21 -35.47 3.04 -18.03
CA SER A 21 -36.27 3.20 -19.25
C SER A 21 -37.58 3.93 -18.97
N TYR A 22 -37.79 5.02 -19.72
CA TYR A 22 -38.88 5.95 -19.54
C TYR A 22 -40.06 5.57 -20.44
N ASP A 23 -41.27 5.49 -19.87
CA ASP A 23 -42.52 5.31 -20.63
C ASP A 23 -43.11 6.65 -21.08
N LYS A 24 -42.67 7.76 -20.47
CA LYS A 24 -42.91 9.15 -20.86
C LYS A 24 -41.70 10.01 -20.45
N PRO A 25 -41.36 11.08 -21.19
CA PRO A 25 -40.36 12.04 -20.74
C PRO A 25 -40.82 12.72 -19.43
N ILE A 26 -39.86 13.03 -18.57
CA ILE A 26 -40.04 13.70 -17.29
C ILE A 26 -39.19 14.99 -17.32
N THR A 27 -39.66 16.06 -16.70
CA THR A 27 -39.08 17.42 -16.79
C THR A 27 -38.67 18.00 -15.44
N THR A 28 -38.57 17.15 -14.41
CA THR A 28 -38.23 17.49 -13.03
C THR A 28 -37.14 16.55 -12.53
N GLU A 29 -36.37 17.00 -11.52
CA GLU A 29 -35.34 16.16 -10.88
C GLU A 29 -35.92 14.82 -10.41
N VAL A 30 -35.18 13.74 -10.70
CA VAL A 30 -35.49 12.39 -10.26
C VAL A 30 -34.43 11.92 -9.27
N ALA A 31 -34.87 11.60 -8.06
CA ALA A 31 -34.03 10.95 -7.04
C ALA A 31 -34.18 9.43 -7.15
N PHE A 32 -33.05 8.71 -7.21
CA PHE A 32 -33.00 7.25 -7.24
C PHE A 32 -32.48 6.73 -5.91
N THR A 33 -33.20 5.82 -5.25
CA THR A 33 -32.83 5.28 -3.94
C THR A 33 -32.92 3.75 -3.90
N TYR A 34 -32.19 3.11 -2.99
CA TYR A 34 -32.24 1.66 -2.76
C TYR A 34 -32.80 1.36 -1.37
N GLY A 35 -33.88 0.57 -1.27
CA GLY A 35 -34.59 0.37 -0.01
C GLY A 35 -35.64 -0.73 -0.02
N PRO A 36 -36.38 -0.93 1.09
CA PRO A 36 -37.42 -1.95 1.18
C PRO A 36 -38.43 -1.82 0.05
N CYS A 37 -38.80 -2.93 -0.61
CA CYS A 37 -39.69 -2.91 -1.77
C CYS A 37 -41.11 -2.36 -1.49
N LYS A 38 -41.47 -2.19 -0.21
CA LYS A 38 -42.72 -1.57 0.25
C LYS A 38 -42.60 -0.08 0.61
N ALA A 39 -41.40 0.52 0.50
CA ALA A 39 -41.14 1.91 0.87
C ALA A 39 -42.14 2.88 0.21
N LYS A 40 -42.74 3.78 1.00
CA LYS A 40 -43.72 4.78 0.53
C LYS A 40 -43.09 6.13 0.21
N THR A 41 -41.96 6.45 0.82
CA THR A 41 -41.22 7.70 0.67
C THR A 41 -39.74 7.44 0.34
N PRO A 42 -39.00 8.45 -0.19
CA PRO A 42 -37.56 8.33 -0.40
C PRO A 42 -36.77 8.08 0.89
N GLY A 43 -37.25 8.60 2.03
CA GLY A 43 -36.59 8.51 3.34
C GLY A 43 -36.66 7.13 4.00
N GLU A 44 -37.49 6.22 3.50
CA GLU A 44 -37.49 4.80 3.92
C GLU A 44 -36.38 3.97 3.25
N ALA A 45 -35.55 4.58 2.39
CA ALA A 45 -34.46 3.91 1.70
C ALA A 45 -33.19 3.78 2.57
N HIS A 46 -32.38 2.77 2.26
CA HIS A 46 -31.07 2.56 2.89
C HIS A 46 -30.05 3.60 2.45
N HIS A 47 -30.10 4.03 1.18
CA HIS A 47 -29.26 5.09 0.66
C HIS A 47 -29.82 5.70 -0.63
N LEU A 48 -29.43 6.94 -0.90
CA LEU A 48 -29.51 7.57 -2.22
C LEU A 48 -28.50 6.88 -3.15
N VAL A 49 -28.95 6.50 -4.33
CA VAL A 49 -28.12 5.90 -5.39
C VAL A 49 -27.56 7.01 -6.29
N ALA A 50 -28.44 7.90 -6.74
CA ALA A 50 -28.13 9.02 -7.62
C ALA A 50 -29.28 10.05 -7.62
N ARG A 51 -29.01 11.24 -8.16
CA ARG A 51 -30.00 12.22 -8.62
C ARG A 51 -29.71 12.51 -10.10
N SER A 52 -30.73 12.84 -10.89
CA SER A 52 -30.50 13.53 -12.16
C SER A 52 -31.57 14.57 -12.47
N ASN A 53 -31.12 15.64 -13.12
CA ASN A 53 -31.92 16.73 -13.65
C ASN A 53 -32.25 16.52 -15.15
N SER A 54 -31.63 15.56 -15.83
CA SER A 54 -32.00 15.11 -17.18
C SER A 54 -32.73 13.77 -17.13
N CYS A 55 -33.52 13.49 -18.17
CA CYS A 55 -34.37 12.29 -18.26
C CYS A 55 -34.09 11.48 -19.54
N ASP A 56 -32.83 11.54 -19.96
CA ASP A 56 -32.28 11.03 -21.22
C ASP A 56 -31.08 10.07 -20.97
N HIS A 57 -30.83 9.70 -19.71
CA HIS A 57 -29.81 8.73 -19.33
C HIS A 57 -30.33 7.28 -19.35
N ASP A 58 -29.72 6.43 -20.18
CA ASP A 58 -29.99 4.97 -20.22
C ASP A 58 -29.52 4.21 -18.95
N ARG A 59 -28.54 4.75 -18.20
CA ARG A 59 -27.97 4.10 -17.01
C ARG A 59 -27.69 5.06 -15.86
N LEU A 60 -27.70 4.51 -14.65
CA LEU A 60 -27.17 5.12 -13.43
C LEU A 60 -26.05 4.22 -12.93
N LEU A 61 -24.85 4.78 -12.70
CA LEU A 61 -23.78 4.04 -12.08
C LEU A 61 -23.99 4.02 -10.56
N TRP A 62 -24.39 2.87 -10.03
CA TRP A 62 -24.56 2.63 -8.61
C TRP A 62 -23.24 2.19 -7.99
N LYS A 63 -22.68 3.07 -7.15
CA LYS A 63 -21.66 2.72 -6.15
C LYS A 63 -22.37 2.04 -4.99
N VAL A 64 -22.12 0.74 -4.81
CA VAL A 64 -22.82 -0.15 -3.88
C VAL A 64 -22.09 -0.15 -2.53
N PRO A 65 -22.70 0.32 -1.43
CA PRO A 65 -22.14 0.19 -0.08
C PRO A 65 -21.91 -1.27 0.33
N GLU A 66 -20.83 -1.53 1.06
CA GLU A 66 -20.42 -2.86 1.53
C GLU A 66 -21.43 -3.53 2.48
N ASP A 67 -22.28 -2.73 3.13
CA ASP A 67 -23.35 -3.12 4.05
C ASP A 67 -24.72 -3.34 3.38
N THR A 68 -24.82 -3.17 2.06
CA THR A 68 -26.12 -3.12 1.36
C THR A 68 -26.92 -4.43 1.46
N PRO A 69 -28.16 -4.42 1.98
CA PRO A 69 -28.98 -5.63 2.14
C PRO A 69 -29.52 -6.15 0.81
N THR A 70 -29.43 -7.47 0.62
CA THR A 70 -30.00 -8.18 -0.53
C THR A 70 -31.52 -8.32 -0.43
N GLY A 71 -32.23 -8.30 -1.56
CA GLY A 71 -33.69 -8.42 -1.63
C GLY A 71 -34.47 -7.10 -1.49
N HIS A 72 -33.78 -5.97 -1.37
CA HIS A 72 -34.38 -4.62 -1.45
C HIS A 72 -34.55 -4.18 -2.91
N CYS A 73 -35.35 -3.14 -3.16
CA CYS A 73 -35.68 -2.64 -4.49
C CYS A 73 -35.10 -1.24 -4.73
N LEU A 74 -34.75 -0.98 -5.98
CA LEU A 74 -34.47 0.38 -6.47
C LEU A 74 -35.79 1.11 -6.69
N SER A 75 -35.84 2.38 -6.30
CA SER A 75 -37.02 3.26 -6.42
C SER A 75 -36.60 4.60 -7.02
N ALA A 76 -37.44 5.17 -7.88
CA ALA A 76 -37.27 6.50 -8.44
C ALA A 76 -38.44 7.40 -8.01
N TRP A 77 -38.10 8.63 -7.64
CA TRP A 77 -39.02 9.58 -7.02
C TRP A 77 -38.93 10.94 -7.72
N ASP A 78 -40.07 11.60 -7.94
CA ASP A 78 -40.07 12.99 -8.43
C ASP A 78 -39.70 13.99 -7.33
N ALA A 79 -39.51 15.26 -7.71
CA ALA A 79 -39.29 16.38 -6.78
C ALA A 79 -40.44 16.62 -5.76
N ARG A 80 -41.59 15.96 -5.91
CA ARG A 80 -42.72 15.95 -4.96
C ARG A 80 -42.80 14.65 -4.14
N GLN A 81 -41.76 13.80 -4.22
CA GLN A 81 -41.61 12.50 -3.57
C GLN A 81 -42.61 11.40 -4.02
N ASN A 82 -43.27 11.55 -5.17
CA ASN A 82 -44.13 10.50 -5.74
C ASN A 82 -43.29 9.39 -6.38
N LEU A 83 -43.70 8.13 -6.22
CA LEU A 83 -43.01 6.97 -6.82
C LEU A 83 -43.23 6.90 -8.34
N LEU A 84 -42.22 7.31 -9.11
CA LEU A 84 -42.21 7.25 -10.57
C LEU A 84 -42.04 5.82 -11.10
N GLY A 85 -41.17 5.03 -10.45
CA GLY A 85 -40.80 3.67 -10.85
C GLY A 85 -40.13 2.88 -9.73
N ARG A 86 -40.24 1.55 -9.77
CA ARG A 86 -39.59 0.62 -8.83
C ARG A 86 -39.11 -0.64 -9.55
N SER A 87 -37.95 -1.16 -9.18
CA SER A 87 -37.41 -2.42 -9.72
C SER A 87 -38.07 -3.65 -9.08
N ALA A 88 -37.83 -4.83 -9.66
CA ALA A 88 -37.93 -6.08 -8.91
C ALA A 88 -36.91 -6.11 -7.74
N PRO A 89 -37.10 -6.97 -6.72
CA PRO A 89 -36.13 -7.19 -5.65
C PRO A 89 -34.73 -7.52 -6.20
N VAL A 90 -33.74 -6.74 -5.80
CA VAL A 90 -32.36 -6.87 -6.25
C VAL A 90 -31.65 -7.94 -5.44
N SER A 91 -31.23 -9.01 -6.09
CA SER A 91 -30.25 -9.91 -5.51
C SER A 91 -28.85 -9.29 -5.63
N ILE A 92 -28.37 -8.78 -4.51
CA ILE A 92 -26.94 -8.58 -4.25
C ILE A 92 -26.39 -9.93 -3.83
N ALA A 93 -25.31 -10.38 -4.44
CA ALA A 93 -24.88 -11.77 -4.36
C ALA A 93 -24.04 -12.04 -3.10
N PRO A 94 -24.54 -12.77 -2.07
CA PRO A 94 -23.64 -13.52 -1.20
C PRO A 94 -22.93 -14.58 -2.06
N ASN A 95 -21.64 -14.79 -1.82
CA ASN A 95 -20.74 -15.40 -2.81
C ASN A 95 -21.24 -16.73 -3.43
N ALA A 96 -21.27 -16.72 -4.77
CA ALA A 96 -21.43 -17.86 -5.69
C ALA A 96 -22.73 -18.68 -5.67
N LYS A 97 -23.42 -18.71 -6.84
CA LYS A 97 -23.64 -19.96 -7.63
C LYS A 97 -24.31 -19.74 -9.00
N THR A 98 -25.17 -18.73 -9.16
CA THR A 98 -25.98 -18.51 -10.38
C THR A 98 -25.24 -17.94 -11.60
N LYS A 99 -24.00 -17.42 -11.45
CA LYS A 99 -23.24 -16.76 -12.55
C LYS A 99 -23.04 -17.62 -13.81
N ARG A 100 -22.82 -18.94 -13.68
CA ARG A 100 -22.29 -19.81 -14.76
C ARG A 100 -23.15 -19.98 -16.03
N ARG A 101 -24.45 -19.68 -16.00
CA ARG A 101 -25.36 -19.92 -17.16
C ARG A 101 -25.74 -18.67 -17.97
N ARG A 102 -25.38 -17.45 -17.52
CA ARG A 102 -25.61 -16.21 -18.28
C ARG A 102 -24.33 -15.55 -18.81
N LEU A 103 -23.18 -15.68 -18.14
CA LEU A 103 -21.90 -15.14 -18.63
C LEU A 103 -21.51 -15.70 -20.01
N LYS A 104 -21.69 -17.01 -20.23
CA LYS A 104 -21.48 -17.69 -21.52
C LYS A 104 -22.23 -17.09 -22.72
N LYS A 105 -23.23 -16.21 -22.52
CA LYS A 105 -23.97 -15.55 -23.62
C LYS A 105 -23.51 -14.11 -23.93
N ARG A 106 -22.42 -13.66 -23.32
CA ARG A 106 -21.63 -12.46 -23.71
C ARG A 106 -20.14 -12.78 -23.92
N GLN A 107 -19.69 -13.96 -23.50
CA GLN A 107 -18.37 -14.54 -23.78
C GLN A 107 -18.15 -14.89 -25.27
N ALA A 108 -18.97 -14.35 -26.17
CA ALA A 108 -18.84 -14.45 -27.63
C ALA A 108 -18.35 -13.14 -28.26
N ASP A 109 -18.42 -12.01 -27.52
CA ASP A 109 -18.18 -10.66 -28.04
C ASP A 109 -16.75 -10.16 -27.73
N PHE A 110 -16.12 -10.69 -26.67
CA PHE A 110 -14.73 -10.46 -26.28
C PHE A 110 -14.10 -11.80 -25.89
N SER A 111 -13.04 -12.23 -26.58
CA SER A 111 -12.48 -13.59 -26.49
C SER A 111 -11.26 -13.70 -25.58
N ILE A 112 -10.41 -12.68 -25.57
CA ILE A 112 -9.22 -12.57 -24.73
C ILE A 112 -9.69 -12.50 -23.26
N GLN A 113 -9.32 -13.48 -22.43
CA GLN A 113 -9.79 -13.55 -21.04
C GLN A 113 -8.70 -13.00 -20.11
N MET A 114 -9.00 -11.94 -19.35
CA MET A 114 -8.05 -11.27 -18.44
C MET A 114 -8.28 -11.70 -16.98
N ASP A 115 -8.39 -13.01 -16.76
CA ASP A 115 -8.66 -13.60 -15.44
C ASP A 115 -7.41 -14.17 -14.77
N ASN A 116 -7.51 -14.63 -13.52
CA ASN A 116 -6.36 -15.28 -12.86
C ASN A 116 -5.96 -16.64 -13.50
N SER A 117 -6.65 -17.12 -14.57
CA SER A 117 -6.19 -18.22 -15.43
C SER A 117 -5.47 -17.75 -16.70
N SER A 118 -5.37 -16.43 -16.90
CA SER A 118 -4.29 -15.72 -17.60
C SER A 118 -3.25 -15.14 -16.62
N GLY A 119 -3.34 -15.50 -15.34
CA GLY A 119 -2.42 -15.06 -14.29
C GLY A 119 -2.57 -13.60 -13.84
N ILE A 120 -3.55 -12.84 -14.35
CA ILE A 120 -3.68 -11.40 -14.09
C ILE A 120 -4.43 -11.13 -12.77
N ASP A 121 -3.95 -10.17 -11.98
CA ASP A 121 -4.54 -9.79 -10.68
C ASP A 121 -5.69 -8.76 -10.84
N ALA A 122 -6.90 -9.27 -11.06
CA ALA A 122 -8.14 -8.50 -11.09
C ALA A 122 -8.53 -7.87 -9.71
N GLU A 123 -7.72 -8.04 -8.66
CA GLU A 123 -7.88 -7.35 -7.35
C GLU A 123 -6.63 -6.50 -6.99
N GLY A 124 -5.73 -6.26 -7.95
CA GLY A 124 -4.46 -5.53 -7.76
C GLY A 124 -4.60 -3.99 -7.65
N PRO A 125 -3.47 -3.25 -7.60
CA PRO A 125 -3.44 -1.76 -7.57
C PRO A 125 -4.21 -1.11 -8.72
N TRP A 126 -4.37 -1.87 -9.80
CA TRP A 126 -5.33 -1.68 -10.87
C TRP A 126 -6.74 -1.23 -10.39
N PHE A 127 -7.31 -1.92 -9.40
CA PHE A 127 -8.60 -1.56 -8.78
C PHE A 127 -8.51 -0.44 -7.72
N ASP A 128 -7.32 0.03 -7.33
CA ASP A 128 -7.20 1.31 -6.61
C ASP A 128 -7.52 2.51 -7.53
N GLY A 129 -7.54 2.32 -8.86
CA GLY A 129 -8.22 3.23 -9.79
C GLY A 129 -9.72 3.39 -9.48
N VAL A 130 -10.39 2.32 -9.03
CA VAL A 130 -11.77 2.42 -8.51
C VAL A 130 -11.81 3.15 -7.16
N VAL A 131 -10.72 3.18 -6.37
CA VAL A 131 -10.63 4.03 -5.18
C VAL A 131 -10.49 5.51 -5.54
N ALA A 132 -9.84 5.86 -6.65
CA ALA A 132 -9.91 7.22 -7.20
C ALA A 132 -11.34 7.60 -7.62
N LEU A 133 -12.08 6.66 -8.25
CA LEU A 133 -13.49 6.85 -8.61
C LEU A 133 -14.43 6.86 -7.39
N LYS A 134 -14.07 6.22 -6.26
CA LYS A 134 -14.82 6.37 -4.98
C LYS A 134 -14.90 7.82 -4.51
N ASN A 135 -14.00 8.70 -4.96
CA ASN A 135 -13.92 10.11 -4.56
C ASN A 135 -14.57 11.09 -5.55
N LYS A 136 -15.04 10.65 -6.72
CA LYS A 136 -15.79 11.50 -7.65
C LYS A 136 -17.29 11.44 -7.32
N GLU A 137 -18.03 12.55 -7.47
CA GLU A 137 -19.49 12.53 -7.37
C GLU A 137 -20.05 11.91 -8.66
N ILE A 138 -20.44 10.63 -8.58
CA ILE A 138 -20.91 9.85 -9.74
C ILE A 138 -22.33 10.28 -10.12
N SER A 139 -22.48 10.85 -11.31
CA SER A 139 -23.77 11.23 -11.89
C SER A 139 -24.43 10.06 -12.63
N ALA A 140 -25.64 10.30 -13.14
CA ALA A 140 -26.24 9.46 -14.16
C ALA A 140 -25.38 9.46 -15.44
N VAL A 141 -25.39 8.35 -16.18
CA VAL A 141 -24.56 8.13 -17.38
C VAL A 141 -25.48 7.89 -18.58
N ASN A 142 -25.54 8.86 -19.49
CA ASN A 142 -26.08 8.58 -20.82
C ASN A 142 -25.05 7.71 -21.56
N VAL A 143 -25.40 6.45 -21.79
CA VAL A 143 -24.52 5.44 -22.38
C VAL A 143 -24.18 5.78 -23.83
N GLN A 144 -25.13 6.35 -24.55
CA GLN A 144 -24.98 6.71 -25.96
C GLN A 144 -24.04 7.92 -26.07
N GLU A 145 -24.25 8.93 -25.21
CA GLU A 145 -23.34 10.08 -25.09
C GLU A 145 -21.92 9.69 -24.64
N ALA A 146 -21.80 8.78 -23.67
CA ALA A 146 -20.52 8.28 -23.19
C ALA A 146 -19.75 7.50 -24.28
N LYS A 147 -20.46 6.73 -25.12
CA LYS A 147 -19.86 5.99 -26.24
C LYS A 147 -19.63 6.83 -27.50
N SER A 148 -20.25 7.99 -27.60
CA SER A 148 -19.99 8.99 -28.65
C SER A 148 -18.87 9.97 -28.31
N LYS A 149 -18.24 9.87 -27.13
CA LYS A 149 -17.06 10.69 -26.77
C LYS A 149 -15.91 10.42 -27.74
N GLU A 150 -15.23 11.47 -28.16
CA GLU A 150 -14.12 11.40 -29.11
C GLU A 150 -12.83 11.01 -28.37
N ILE A 151 -12.29 9.83 -28.65
CA ILE A 151 -11.12 9.28 -27.95
C ILE A 151 -9.92 9.25 -28.90
N ALA A 152 -8.84 9.93 -28.51
CA ALA A 152 -7.55 9.75 -29.17
C ALA A 152 -6.76 8.59 -28.56
N ILE A 153 -6.12 7.79 -29.40
CA ILE A 153 -5.11 6.81 -29.03
C ILE A 153 -3.84 7.23 -29.77
N VAL A 154 -2.83 7.70 -29.05
CA VAL A 154 -1.60 8.26 -29.63
C VAL A 154 -0.50 7.20 -29.61
N GLY A 155 -0.05 6.81 -30.80
CA GLY A 155 0.78 5.64 -31.05
C GLY A 155 -0.06 4.42 -31.48
N ALA A 156 0.29 3.83 -32.62
CA ALA A 156 -0.27 2.58 -33.15
C ALA A 156 0.65 1.37 -32.89
N GLY A 157 1.48 1.44 -31.83
CA GLY A 157 2.18 0.28 -31.29
C GLY A 157 1.22 -0.74 -30.66
N MET A 158 1.72 -1.90 -30.22
CA MET A 158 0.87 -2.99 -29.70
C MET A 158 -0.06 -2.54 -28.55
N ALA A 159 0.39 -1.66 -27.67
CA ALA A 159 -0.43 -1.08 -26.61
C ALA A 159 -1.61 -0.24 -27.17
N GLY A 160 -1.39 0.54 -28.23
CA GLY A 160 -2.43 1.35 -28.89
C GLY A 160 -3.42 0.50 -29.66
N LEU A 161 -2.94 -0.50 -30.40
CA LEU A 161 -3.78 -1.47 -31.11
C LEU A 161 -4.66 -2.28 -30.15
N MET A 162 -4.11 -2.72 -29.02
CA MET A 162 -4.87 -3.40 -27.97
C MET A 162 -5.85 -2.47 -27.26
N THR A 163 -5.47 -1.19 -27.06
CA THR A 163 -6.38 -0.18 -26.53
C THR A 163 -7.58 0.02 -27.45
N TRP A 164 -7.32 0.16 -28.75
CA TRP A 164 -8.38 0.27 -29.75
C TRP A 164 -9.30 -0.95 -29.74
N LEU A 165 -8.75 -2.17 -29.71
CA LEU A 165 -9.52 -3.41 -29.74
C LEU A 165 -10.48 -3.52 -28.56
N ALA A 166 -9.98 -3.32 -27.34
CA ALA A 166 -10.80 -3.42 -26.12
C ALA A 166 -11.87 -2.32 -26.01
N LEU A 167 -11.60 -1.10 -26.51
CA LEU A 167 -12.59 -0.03 -26.58
C LEU A 167 -13.64 -0.28 -27.68
N ASN A 168 -13.23 -0.71 -28.88
CA ASN A 168 -14.13 -1.01 -29.99
C ASN A 168 -15.06 -2.19 -29.65
N GLN A 169 -14.53 -3.27 -29.06
CA GLN A 169 -15.34 -4.42 -28.63
C GLN A 169 -16.21 -4.11 -27.40
N SER A 170 -15.87 -3.07 -26.62
CA SER A 170 -16.77 -2.46 -25.64
C SER A 170 -17.89 -1.62 -26.28
N GLY A 171 -17.84 -1.37 -27.59
CA GLY A 171 -18.81 -0.59 -28.36
C GLY A 171 -18.54 0.91 -28.39
N MET A 172 -17.29 1.36 -28.15
CA MET A 172 -16.87 2.74 -28.43
C MET A 172 -16.65 2.89 -29.94
N THR A 173 -17.34 3.82 -30.60
CA THR A 173 -17.22 4.02 -32.06
C THR A 173 -16.30 5.17 -32.45
N ASN A 174 -16.24 6.21 -31.61
CA ASN A 174 -15.59 7.48 -31.97
C ASN A 174 -14.11 7.48 -31.55
N LEU A 175 -13.38 6.47 -32.03
CA LEU A 175 -11.95 6.27 -31.77
C LEU A 175 -11.11 6.91 -32.90
N SER A 176 -9.96 7.50 -32.54
CA SER A 176 -8.98 8.01 -33.49
C SER A 176 -7.60 7.49 -33.11
N LEU A 177 -7.04 6.59 -33.91
CA LEU A 177 -5.67 6.12 -33.74
C LEU A 177 -4.73 7.10 -34.46
N ILE A 178 -3.70 7.59 -33.78
CA ILE A 178 -2.85 8.68 -34.27
C ILE A 178 -1.41 8.19 -34.28
N GLU A 179 -0.87 7.94 -35.48
CA GLU A 179 0.46 7.36 -35.68
C GLU A 179 1.40 8.38 -36.32
N ALA A 180 2.63 8.45 -35.81
CA ALA A 180 3.65 9.37 -36.30
C ALA A 180 4.34 8.85 -37.57
N ALA A 181 4.41 7.54 -37.74
CA ALA A 181 5.03 6.85 -38.87
C ALA A 181 4.03 6.54 -40.01
N GLN A 182 4.41 5.59 -40.88
CA GLN A 182 3.63 5.05 -42.00
C GLN A 182 3.31 3.55 -41.84
N ARG A 183 3.36 3.03 -40.59
CA ARG A 183 3.23 1.59 -40.31
C ARG A 183 2.70 1.37 -38.90
N LEU A 184 1.77 0.41 -38.75
CA LEU A 184 1.30 -0.07 -37.45
C LEU A 184 2.38 -0.90 -36.72
N GLY A 185 2.35 -0.91 -35.39
CA GLY A 185 3.13 -1.82 -34.54
C GLY A 185 4.36 -1.24 -33.85
N GLY A 186 4.82 -0.05 -34.23
CA GLY A 186 5.96 0.63 -33.58
C GLY A 186 7.21 -0.26 -33.52
N ARG A 187 7.76 -0.45 -32.32
CA ARG A 187 8.89 -1.38 -32.02
C ARG A 187 8.74 -2.82 -32.53
N VAL A 188 7.55 -3.31 -32.87
CA VAL A 188 7.40 -4.61 -33.55
C VAL A 188 7.79 -4.46 -35.02
N HIS A 189 9.03 -4.83 -35.35
CA HIS A 189 9.64 -4.59 -36.67
C HIS A 189 10.44 -5.80 -37.17
N THR A 190 9.87 -6.49 -38.16
CA THR A 190 10.55 -7.45 -39.03
C THR A 190 11.20 -6.71 -40.20
N ALA A 191 12.41 -7.08 -40.61
CA ALA A 191 13.05 -6.64 -41.84
C ALA A 191 13.00 -7.77 -42.87
N TYR A 192 12.44 -7.52 -44.06
CA TYR A 192 12.32 -8.49 -45.15
C TYR A 192 13.38 -8.20 -46.23
N PHE A 193 13.98 -9.25 -46.77
CA PHE A 193 15.05 -9.22 -47.78
C PHE A 193 14.58 -9.72 -49.15
N GLY A 194 13.36 -10.26 -49.22
CA GLY A 194 12.64 -10.69 -50.41
C GLY A 194 11.13 -10.54 -50.15
N ASP A 195 10.30 -11.31 -50.85
CA ASP A 195 8.87 -11.37 -50.52
C ASP A 195 8.65 -12.08 -49.16
N PRO A 196 7.72 -11.64 -48.30
CA PRO A 196 7.46 -12.30 -47.01
C PRO A 196 7.12 -13.81 -47.11
N SER A 197 6.58 -14.27 -48.22
CA SER A 197 6.29 -15.70 -48.46
C SER A 197 7.55 -16.54 -48.71
N GLU A 198 8.67 -15.92 -49.11
CA GLU A 198 9.98 -16.58 -49.25
C GLU A 198 10.70 -16.73 -47.90
N ARG A 199 10.11 -16.24 -46.79
CA ARG A 199 10.63 -16.30 -45.42
C ARG A 199 12.06 -15.75 -45.21
N GLN A 200 12.56 -14.95 -46.15
CA GLN A 200 13.83 -14.25 -46.04
C GLN A 200 13.66 -12.96 -45.23
N TYR A 201 13.63 -13.09 -43.90
CA TYR A 201 13.44 -11.97 -42.98
C TYR A 201 14.27 -12.10 -41.71
N GLN A 202 14.36 -11.03 -40.90
CA GLN A 202 14.88 -11.10 -39.54
C GLN A 202 14.22 -10.08 -38.61
N GLU A 203 14.17 -10.38 -37.32
CA GLU A 203 13.44 -9.59 -36.33
C GLU A 203 14.32 -8.52 -35.69
N MET A 204 14.09 -7.27 -36.09
CA MET A 204 14.84 -6.10 -35.62
C MET A 204 14.25 -5.51 -34.34
N GLY A 205 13.00 -5.84 -34.03
CA GLY A 205 12.33 -5.58 -32.74
C GLY A 205 12.39 -6.79 -31.79
N PRO A 206 11.32 -7.04 -31.01
CA PRO A 206 11.07 -8.32 -30.37
C PRO A 206 11.07 -9.47 -31.40
N MET A 207 11.37 -10.71 -30.97
CA MET A 207 11.59 -11.84 -31.90
C MET A 207 11.06 -13.21 -31.44
N ARG A 208 10.76 -13.36 -30.15
CA ARG A 208 10.41 -14.64 -29.50
C ARG A 208 9.45 -14.40 -28.34
N PHE A 209 8.71 -15.43 -27.98
CA PHE A 209 7.78 -15.45 -26.84
C PHE A 209 8.03 -16.71 -26.00
N PRO A 210 8.29 -16.60 -24.69
CA PRO A 210 8.27 -17.76 -23.80
C PRO A 210 6.83 -18.30 -23.72
N LEU A 211 6.69 -19.63 -23.66
CA LEU A 211 5.38 -20.30 -23.52
C LEU A 211 5.31 -21.10 -22.22
N SER A 212 6.37 -21.83 -21.90
CA SER A 212 6.49 -22.59 -20.65
C SER A 212 7.93 -22.86 -20.28
N TYR A 213 8.18 -23.02 -18.98
CA TYR A 213 9.41 -23.58 -18.44
C TYR A 213 9.14 -24.93 -17.76
N THR A 214 10.18 -25.69 -17.45
CA THR A 214 10.09 -26.91 -16.64
C THR A 214 10.80 -26.68 -15.32
N SER A 215 10.04 -26.70 -14.23
CA SER A 215 10.54 -26.43 -12.87
C SER A 215 11.58 -27.48 -12.46
N SER A 216 12.79 -27.05 -12.12
CA SER A 216 13.93 -27.91 -11.76
C SER A 216 13.67 -28.72 -10.49
N GLU A 217 13.02 -28.11 -9.48
CA GLU A 217 12.64 -28.76 -8.22
C GLU A 217 11.57 -29.84 -8.39
N THR A 218 10.59 -29.61 -9.26
CA THR A 218 9.36 -30.43 -9.33
C THR A 218 9.22 -31.28 -10.60
N ASN A 219 10.07 -31.03 -11.59
CA ASN A 219 9.99 -31.55 -12.97
C ASN A 219 8.61 -31.34 -13.65
N GLN A 220 7.86 -30.32 -13.23
CA GLN A 220 6.58 -29.95 -13.84
C GLN A 220 6.78 -28.87 -14.90
N THR A 221 6.22 -29.07 -16.10
CA THR A 221 6.13 -28.02 -17.12
C THR A 221 4.98 -27.07 -16.79
N ILE A 222 5.30 -25.78 -16.65
CA ILE A 222 4.38 -24.73 -16.21
C ILE A 222 4.29 -23.68 -17.31
N GLN A 223 3.06 -23.41 -17.75
CA GLN A 223 2.76 -22.38 -18.76
C GLN A 223 2.93 -20.98 -18.14
N ILE A 224 3.63 -20.09 -18.83
CA ILE A 224 3.90 -18.71 -18.40
C ILE A 224 2.68 -17.86 -18.75
N GLN A 225 1.92 -17.45 -17.73
CA GLN A 225 0.51 -17.06 -17.91
C GLN A 225 0.31 -15.67 -18.53
N ASP A 226 1.15 -14.71 -18.19
CA ASP A 226 1.04 -13.32 -18.67
C ASP A 226 1.38 -13.20 -20.16
N HIS A 227 2.25 -14.05 -20.69
CA HIS A 227 2.55 -14.14 -22.13
C HIS A 227 1.39 -14.69 -22.96
N ARG A 228 0.42 -15.37 -22.34
CA ARG A 228 -0.76 -15.93 -23.00
C ARG A 228 -1.55 -14.90 -23.80
N ILE A 229 -1.60 -13.64 -23.34
CA ILE A 229 -2.31 -12.53 -23.99
C ILE A 229 -1.89 -12.32 -25.45
N VAL A 230 -0.63 -12.61 -25.80
CA VAL A 230 -0.12 -12.51 -27.17
C VAL A 230 -0.77 -13.55 -28.10
N PHE A 231 -0.92 -14.78 -27.60
CA PHE A 231 -1.50 -15.89 -28.35
C PHE A 231 -3.02 -15.76 -28.48
N ASP A 232 -3.69 -15.37 -27.38
CA ASP A 232 -5.13 -15.11 -27.37
C ASP A 232 -5.48 -13.89 -28.26
N LEU A 233 -4.63 -12.85 -28.33
CA LEU A 233 -4.79 -11.73 -29.26
C LEU A 233 -4.67 -12.15 -30.73
N ALA A 234 -3.63 -12.91 -31.10
CA ALA A 234 -3.46 -13.38 -32.46
C ALA A 234 -4.64 -14.23 -32.93
N ALA A 235 -5.15 -15.12 -32.06
CA ALA A 235 -6.36 -15.89 -32.32
C ALA A 235 -7.60 -15.01 -32.55
N GLU A 236 -7.73 -13.91 -31.79
CA GLU A 236 -8.83 -12.96 -31.95
C GLU A 236 -8.75 -12.14 -33.24
N VAL A 237 -7.57 -11.61 -33.57
CA VAL A 237 -7.39 -10.84 -34.82
C VAL A 237 -7.54 -11.74 -36.05
N ASN A 238 -7.10 -13.01 -35.97
CA ASN A 238 -7.41 -14.02 -36.99
C ASN A 238 -8.93 -14.22 -37.15
N ARG A 239 -9.66 -14.34 -36.04
CA ARG A 239 -11.12 -14.48 -36.03
C ARG A 239 -11.83 -13.28 -36.65
N LEU A 240 -11.42 -12.06 -36.30
CA LEU A 240 -11.98 -10.81 -36.85
C LEU A 240 -11.73 -10.68 -38.36
N ASN A 241 -10.55 -11.09 -38.83
CA ASN A 241 -10.20 -11.17 -40.25
C ASN A 241 -10.78 -12.40 -40.98
N ASN A 242 -11.68 -13.17 -40.36
CA ASN A 242 -12.26 -14.41 -40.89
C ASN A 242 -11.22 -15.45 -41.36
N ASN A 243 -10.04 -15.46 -40.74
CA ASN A 243 -8.85 -16.25 -41.09
C ASN A 243 -8.30 -15.99 -42.52
N ASN A 244 -8.48 -14.78 -43.06
CA ASN A 244 -7.87 -14.35 -44.32
C ASN A 244 -6.33 -14.49 -44.25
N THR A 245 -5.77 -15.38 -45.07
CA THR A 245 -4.35 -15.77 -45.11
C THR A 245 -3.38 -14.59 -45.17
N ASN A 246 -3.77 -13.49 -45.80
CA ASN A 246 -2.91 -12.30 -45.92
C ASN A 246 -2.62 -11.68 -44.53
N PHE A 247 -3.58 -11.78 -43.61
CA PHE A 247 -3.57 -11.21 -42.27
C PHE A 247 -3.49 -12.27 -41.15
N THR A 248 -3.55 -13.56 -41.46
CA THR A 248 -3.47 -14.63 -40.46
C THR A 248 -2.11 -14.67 -39.77
N VAL A 249 -2.11 -14.55 -38.44
CA VAL A 249 -0.96 -14.68 -37.55
C VAL A 249 -0.86 -16.13 -37.07
N ASN A 250 0.20 -16.83 -37.47
CA ASN A 250 0.48 -18.21 -37.05
C ASN A 250 1.75 -18.26 -36.20
N PHE A 251 1.74 -19.05 -35.12
CA PHE A 251 2.95 -19.29 -34.32
C PHE A 251 3.64 -20.59 -34.72
N ILE A 252 4.96 -20.52 -34.80
CA ILE A 252 5.87 -21.65 -35.02
C ILE A 252 6.81 -21.77 -33.81
N LYS A 253 7.48 -22.92 -33.69
CA LYS A 253 8.47 -23.13 -32.62
C LYS A 253 9.66 -22.17 -32.82
N TRP A 254 10.07 -21.54 -31.73
CA TRP A 254 11.37 -20.87 -31.66
C TRP A 254 12.39 -21.79 -30.99
N TYR A 255 13.59 -21.86 -31.56
CA TYR A 255 14.70 -22.65 -31.03
C TYR A 255 15.62 -21.69 -30.29
N GLN A 256 15.53 -21.71 -28.95
CA GLN A 256 16.27 -20.77 -28.10
C GLN A 256 17.76 -21.12 -28.00
N SER A 257 18.08 -22.41 -27.94
CA SER A 257 19.43 -22.94 -27.85
C SER A 257 19.61 -24.15 -28.79
N SER A 258 20.85 -24.44 -29.15
CA SER A 258 21.25 -25.63 -29.91
C SER A 258 22.53 -26.20 -29.31
N PRO A 259 22.63 -27.53 -29.11
CA PRO A 259 23.89 -28.18 -28.70
C PRO A 259 25.05 -27.84 -29.65
N ASN A 260 24.75 -27.59 -30.92
CA ASN A 260 25.73 -27.34 -31.98
C ASN A 260 26.03 -25.84 -32.19
N GLY A 261 25.41 -24.94 -31.42
CA GLY A 261 25.82 -23.52 -31.40
C GLY A 261 27.29 -23.39 -31.03
N LEU A 262 27.99 -22.39 -31.57
CA LEU A 262 29.44 -22.26 -31.48
C LEU A 262 29.86 -21.46 -30.25
N TYR A 263 30.99 -21.82 -29.63
CA TYR A 263 31.56 -21.13 -28.48
C TYR A 263 32.91 -20.51 -28.88
N TYR A 264 32.93 -19.20 -29.13
CA TYR A 264 34.11 -18.48 -29.61
C TYR A 264 34.54 -17.38 -28.64
N ILE A 265 35.22 -17.81 -27.57
CA ILE A 265 35.78 -16.97 -26.51
C ILE A 265 37.30 -17.10 -26.53
N ASN A 266 38.05 -16.00 -26.37
CA ASN A 266 39.53 -15.95 -26.40
C ASN A 266 40.16 -16.70 -27.60
N GLY A 267 39.49 -16.69 -28.75
CA GLY A 267 39.94 -17.40 -29.96
C GLY A 267 39.86 -18.94 -29.88
N ALA A 268 39.10 -19.52 -28.95
CA ALA A 268 39.03 -20.95 -28.68
C ALA A 268 38.71 -21.79 -29.93
N ARG A 269 39.60 -22.74 -30.24
CA ARG A 269 39.49 -23.67 -31.37
C ARG A 269 39.93 -25.08 -30.96
N LYS A 270 39.28 -26.07 -31.54
CA LYS A 270 39.63 -27.49 -31.44
C LYS A 270 40.98 -27.76 -32.14
N PRO A 271 41.65 -28.91 -31.87
CA PRO A 271 42.92 -29.25 -32.53
C PRO A 271 42.87 -29.34 -34.06
N ASN A 272 41.69 -29.41 -34.67
CA ASN A 272 41.47 -29.36 -36.13
C ASN A 272 41.19 -27.94 -36.67
N GLY A 273 41.31 -26.89 -35.85
CA GLY A 273 41.10 -25.48 -36.23
C GLY A 273 39.64 -25.00 -36.20
N GLN A 274 38.67 -25.91 -36.09
CA GLN A 274 37.24 -25.55 -35.96
C GLN A 274 36.95 -24.92 -34.59
N VAL A 275 35.99 -24.00 -34.53
CA VAL A 275 35.41 -23.53 -33.26
C VAL A 275 34.65 -24.69 -32.59
N PRO A 276 34.75 -24.90 -31.26
CA PRO A 276 34.00 -25.94 -30.57
C PRO A 276 32.51 -25.57 -30.42
N THR A 277 31.65 -26.57 -30.32
CA THR A 277 30.22 -26.36 -30.00
C THR A 277 30.00 -26.22 -28.49
N VAL A 278 28.85 -25.65 -28.10
CA VAL A 278 28.39 -25.58 -26.70
C VAL A 278 28.31 -26.98 -26.06
N SER A 279 27.94 -28.02 -26.81
CA SER A 279 27.96 -29.40 -26.31
C SER A 279 29.37 -29.97 -26.14
N GLU A 280 30.30 -29.69 -27.05
CA GLU A 280 31.70 -30.09 -26.93
C GLU A 280 32.38 -29.41 -25.74
N VAL A 281 32.18 -28.11 -25.54
CA VAL A 281 32.69 -27.37 -24.37
C VAL A 281 32.11 -27.89 -23.06
N ARG A 282 30.79 -28.16 -23.01
CA ARG A 282 30.15 -28.74 -21.81
C ARG A 282 30.65 -30.15 -21.50
N ALA A 283 31.00 -30.94 -22.52
CA ALA A 283 31.56 -32.28 -22.34
C ALA A 283 33.07 -32.25 -22.00
N ASN A 284 33.78 -31.19 -22.38
CA ASN A 284 35.21 -31.05 -22.18
C ASN A 284 35.61 -29.57 -21.94
N ALA A 285 35.72 -29.18 -20.66
CA ALA A 285 36.09 -27.84 -20.24
C ALA A 285 37.47 -27.36 -20.75
N SER A 286 38.37 -28.25 -21.19
CA SER A 286 39.63 -27.82 -21.83
C SER A 286 39.45 -27.12 -23.19
N LEU A 287 38.23 -27.10 -23.72
CA LEU A 287 37.84 -26.35 -24.92
C LEU A 287 37.37 -24.91 -24.64
N LEU A 288 37.36 -24.45 -23.38
CA LEU A 288 37.03 -23.06 -23.01
C LEU A 288 38.06 -22.01 -23.52
N GLY A 289 39.19 -22.47 -24.08
CA GLY A 289 40.33 -21.63 -24.45
C GLY A 289 41.19 -21.26 -23.24
N THR A 290 42.21 -20.43 -23.46
CA THR A 290 42.90 -19.74 -22.36
C THR A 290 42.03 -18.60 -21.89
N THR A 291 41.12 -18.88 -20.97
CA THR A 291 40.47 -17.82 -20.18
C THR A 291 41.54 -16.99 -19.49
N SER A 292 41.30 -15.68 -19.35
CA SER A 292 42.06 -14.85 -18.43
C SER A 292 41.68 -15.26 -17.00
N SER A 293 42.38 -16.25 -16.46
CA SER A 293 42.15 -16.74 -15.11
C SER A 293 42.45 -15.64 -14.10
N GLN A 294 41.40 -14.93 -13.67
CA GLN A 294 41.26 -14.73 -12.23
C GLN A 294 41.36 -16.14 -11.62
N PRO A 295 42.24 -16.36 -10.62
CA PRO A 295 42.18 -17.61 -9.88
C PRO A 295 40.81 -17.68 -9.18
N ASP A 296 40.33 -18.90 -8.92
CA ASP A 296 39.11 -19.13 -8.13
C ASP A 296 39.17 -18.28 -6.85
N ASP A 297 38.42 -17.17 -6.79
CA ASP A 297 38.36 -16.29 -5.62
C ASP A 297 37.14 -16.74 -4.82
N PRO A 298 37.32 -17.41 -3.66
CA PRO A 298 36.20 -17.99 -2.92
C PRO A 298 35.22 -16.96 -2.36
N LYS A 299 35.49 -15.66 -2.55
CA LYS A 299 34.53 -14.57 -2.27
C LYS A 299 33.58 -14.32 -3.44
N LEU A 300 34.07 -14.37 -4.68
CA LEU A 300 33.26 -14.18 -5.89
C LEU A 300 32.29 -15.36 -6.00
N ASP A 301 32.80 -16.60 -5.93
CA ASP A 301 32.01 -17.83 -5.84
C ASP A 301 30.92 -17.76 -4.76
N ALA A 302 31.25 -17.19 -3.59
CA ALA A 302 30.32 -17.06 -2.47
C ALA A 302 29.32 -15.89 -2.62
N LEU A 303 29.61 -14.88 -3.45
CA LEU A 303 28.67 -13.82 -3.80
C LEU A 303 27.71 -14.30 -4.89
N ASP A 304 28.21 -14.98 -5.91
CA ASP A 304 27.41 -15.69 -6.92
C ASP A 304 26.42 -16.66 -6.26
N GLU A 305 26.87 -17.54 -5.35
CA GLU A 305 25.97 -18.45 -4.61
C GLU A 305 24.88 -17.68 -3.83
N GLN A 306 25.21 -16.53 -3.24
CA GLN A 306 24.25 -15.70 -2.49
C GLN A 306 23.25 -14.94 -3.38
N LEU A 307 23.65 -14.53 -4.59
CA LEU A 307 22.76 -13.90 -5.57
C LEU A 307 21.89 -14.96 -6.28
N ASN A 308 22.45 -16.13 -6.59
CA ASN A 308 21.71 -17.24 -7.18
C ASN A 308 20.66 -17.83 -6.22
N VAL A 309 20.85 -17.76 -4.90
CA VAL A 309 19.77 -18.05 -3.92
C VAL A 309 18.56 -17.11 -4.05
N ILE A 310 18.73 -15.91 -4.62
CA ILE A 310 17.63 -14.97 -4.93
C ILE A 310 17.02 -15.32 -6.29
N TYR A 311 17.84 -15.50 -7.32
CA TYR A 311 17.39 -15.72 -8.71
C TYR A 311 16.85 -17.13 -8.99
N GLU A 312 17.52 -18.18 -8.51
CA GLU A 312 17.17 -19.59 -8.75
C GLU A 312 16.15 -20.15 -7.74
N ASN A 313 15.47 -19.31 -6.96
CA ASN A 313 14.45 -19.75 -6.02
C ASN A 313 13.24 -20.37 -6.76
N GLY A 314 13.29 -21.68 -7.00
CA GLY A 314 12.34 -22.42 -7.82
C GLY A 314 10.89 -22.21 -7.37
N SER A 315 10.64 -22.17 -6.05
CA SER A 315 9.32 -21.86 -5.50
C SER A 315 8.78 -20.46 -5.85
N PHE A 316 9.66 -19.47 -6.02
CA PHE A 316 9.30 -18.11 -6.44
C PHE A 316 9.22 -17.97 -7.97
N ILE A 317 10.06 -18.70 -8.73
CA ILE A 317 9.90 -18.86 -10.19
C ILE A 317 8.54 -19.50 -10.51
N ASP A 318 8.15 -20.55 -9.77
CA ASP A 318 6.83 -21.18 -9.80
C ASP A 318 5.69 -20.20 -9.48
N GLN A 319 5.93 -19.17 -8.65
CA GLN A 319 4.96 -18.10 -8.42
C GLN A 319 4.93 -17.11 -9.59
N MET A 320 6.08 -16.65 -10.07
CA MET A 320 6.23 -15.67 -11.16
C MET A 320 5.56 -16.15 -12.45
N ALA A 321 5.88 -17.37 -12.91
CA ALA A 321 5.31 -17.92 -14.14
C ALA A 321 3.79 -18.12 -14.09
N ARG A 322 3.22 -18.34 -12.88
CA ARG A 322 1.78 -18.53 -12.66
C ARG A 322 1.03 -17.21 -12.49
N ASN A 323 1.64 -16.21 -11.85
CA ASN A 323 1.07 -14.88 -11.63
C ASN A 323 2.18 -13.86 -11.30
N ILE A 324 2.74 -13.25 -12.36
CA ILE A 324 3.85 -12.29 -12.25
C ILE A 324 3.49 -11.04 -11.43
N TYR A 325 2.23 -10.61 -11.46
CA TYR A 325 1.70 -9.45 -10.73
C TYR A 325 1.66 -9.67 -9.22
N MET A 326 1.21 -10.85 -8.79
CA MET A 326 1.23 -11.29 -7.40
C MET A 326 2.66 -11.55 -6.92
N ALA A 327 3.54 -12.04 -7.80
CA ALA A 327 4.96 -12.20 -7.50
C ALA A 327 5.64 -10.84 -7.29
N HIS A 328 5.45 -9.85 -8.17
CA HIS A 328 5.93 -8.47 -8.00
C HIS A 328 5.49 -7.88 -6.65
N LYS A 329 4.20 -7.98 -6.33
CA LYS A 329 3.65 -7.52 -5.04
C LYS A 329 4.28 -8.25 -3.85
N THR A 330 4.52 -9.55 -3.97
CA THR A 330 5.21 -10.35 -2.95
C THR A 330 6.67 -9.93 -2.81
N PHE A 331 7.34 -9.58 -3.91
CA PHE A 331 8.73 -9.10 -3.91
C PHE A 331 8.85 -7.70 -3.28
N LEU A 332 7.93 -6.79 -3.56
CA LEU A 332 7.87 -5.48 -2.88
C LEU A 332 7.62 -5.62 -1.37
N ASP A 333 6.71 -6.50 -0.96
CA ASP A 333 6.32 -6.67 0.45
C ASP A 333 7.28 -7.57 1.27
N GLN A 334 8.00 -8.51 0.64
CA GLN A 334 8.72 -9.60 1.31
C GLN A 334 10.08 -9.97 0.68
N GLY A 335 10.45 -9.36 -0.45
CA GLY A 335 11.71 -9.60 -1.15
C GLY A 335 12.95 -9.20 -0.32
N LEU A 336 14.11 -9.73 -0.71
CA LEU A 336 15.39 -9.50 -0.04
C LEU A 336 15.33 -9.77 1.48
N GLY A 337 14.64 -10.83 1.90
CA GLY A 337 14.45 -11.20 3.30
C GLY A 337 13.45 -10.32 4.07
N GLY A 338 12.64 -9.51 3.38
CA GLY A 338 11.73 -8.54 3.98
C GLY A 338 12.31 -7.13 4.10
N LEU A 339 13.44 -6.85 3.43
CA LEU A 339 14.04 -5.52 3.36
C LEU A 339 13.35 -4.58 2.36
N GLY A 340 12.57 -5.14 1.42
CA GLY A 340 11.84 -4.42 0.38
C GLY A 340 12.53 -4.54 -0.99
N GLY A 341 11.89 -5.27 -1.92
CA GLY A 341 12.56 -5.73 -3.14
C GLY A 341 12.99 -4.65 -4.14
N ASP A 342 12.33 -3.49 -4.13
CA ASP A 342 12.64 -2.32 -5.00
C ASP A 342 13.24 -1.16 -4.17
N ASP A 343 13.74 -1.43 -2.96
CA ASP A 343 14.42 -0.46 -2.09
C ASP A 343 15.97 -0.61 -2.11
N PHE A 344 16.49 -1.55 -2.90
CA PHE A 344 17.92 -1.79 -3.14
C PHE A 344 18.16 -2.14 -4.61
N SER A 345 19.29 -1.72 -5.17
CA SER A 345 19.87 -2.31 -6.39
C SER A 345 20.81 -3.46 -6.02
N GLU A 346 21.22 -4.27 -6.99
CA GLU A 346 22.16 -5.38 -6.76
C GLU A 346 23.46 -4.92 -6.11
N PHE A 347 24.08 -3.86 -6.66
CA PHE A 347 25.30 -3.29 -6.10
C PHE A 347 25.08 -2.82 -4.66
N ALA A 348 23.95 -2.15 -4.41
CA ALA A 348 23.62 -1.65 -3.08
C ALA A 348 23.39 -2.78 -2.07
N TYR A 349 22.86 -3.92 -2.50
CA TYR A 349 22.64 -5.10 -1.66
C TYR A 349 23.95 -5.87 -1.40
N ALA A 350 24.69 -6.22 -2.45
CA ALA A 350 25.97 -6.93 -2.35
C ALA A 350 27.00 -6.15 -1.50
N HIS A 351 27.10 -4.83 -1.70
CA HIS A 351 28.03 -4.00 -0.92
C HIS A 351 27.51 -3.67 0.49
N ASN A 352 26.29 -3.13 0.64
CA ASN A 352 25.84 -2.59 1.94
C ASN A 352 25.08 -3.59 2.83
N VAL A 353 24.58 -4.71 2.29
CA VAL A 353 23.81 -5.72 3.04
C VAL A 353 24.60 -7.02 3.20
N LEU A 354 25.23 -7.53 2.15
CA LEU A 354 26.08 -8.72 2.21
C LEU A 354 27.53 -8.42 2.67
N GLY A 355 28.02 -7.20 2.40
CA GLY A 355 29.27 -6.68 2.96
C GLY A 355 30.53 -6.89 2.13
N TYR A 356 30.39 -7.21 0.84
CA TYR A 356 31.51 -7.43 -0.09
C TYR A 356 32.25 -6.13 -0.42
N ALA A 357 33.54 -6.21 -0.75
CA ALA A 357 34.33 -5.04 -1.11
C ALA A 357 33.92 -4.49 -2.48
N LEU A 358 34.08 -3.18 -2.69
CA LEU A 358 33.65 -2.50 -3.94
C LEU A 358 34.21 -3.17 -5.21
N ASN A 359 35.47 -3.62 -5.18
CA ASN A 359 36.10 -4.33 -6.30
C ASN A 359 35.56 -5.75 -6.50
N GLU A 360 35.15 -6.44 -5.43
CA GLU A 360 34.53 -7.76 -5.50
C GLU A 360 33.14 -7.62 -6.15
N THR A 361 32.32 -6.68 -5.65
CA THR A 361 31.00 -6.37 -6.20
C THR A 361 31.03 -5.91 -7.67
N PHE A 362 32.00 -5.08 -8.07
CA PHE A 362 32.13 -4.63 -9.47
C PHE A 362 32.62 -5.72 -10.43
N VAL A 363 33.43 -6.69 -9.95
CA VAL A 363 33.86 -7.83 -10.77
C VAL A 363 32.71 -8.80 -10.96
N GLU A 364 31.97 -9.10 -9.88
CA GLU A 364 30.86 -10.07 -9.93
C GLU A 364 29.69 -9.58 -10.79
N LEU A 365 29.20 -8.37 -10.55
CA LEU A 365 28.03 -7.83 -11.28
C LEU A 365 28.36 -7.40 -12.73
N GLY A 366 29.62 -7.49 -13.16
CA GLY A 366 30.07 -7.16 -14.53
C GLY A 366 29.79 -5.73 -15.02
N GLY A 367 29.31 -4.84 -14.15
CA GLY A 367 28.74 -3.54 -14.55
C GLY A 367 28.38 -2.66 -13.34
N SER A 368 27.49 -1.68 -13.54
CA SER A 368 27.12 -0.70 -12.49
C SER A 368 26.28 -1.28 -11.34
N GLY A 369 25.56 -2.38 -11.58
CA GLY A 369 24.62 -2.98 -10.61
C GLY A 369 23.55 -1.99 -10.10
N SER A 370 23.17 -1.02 -10.94
CA SER A 370 22.19 0.04 -10.63
C SER A 370 20.74 -0.37 -10.91
N GLU A 371 20.53 -1.44 -11.67
CA GLU A 371 19.21 -1.95 -12.08
C GLU A 371 18.42 -2.51 -10.88
N SER A 372 17.09 -2.56 -10.99
CA SER A 372 16.23 -3.13 -9.95
C SER A 372 16.26 -4.66 -10.02
N PHE A 373 16.43 -5.33 -8.87
CA PHE A 373 16.37 -6.79 -8.75
C PHE A 373 15.13 -7.40 -9.43
N TRP A 374 14.02 -6.67 -9.43
CA TRP A 374 12.78 -7.15 -10.03
C TRP A 374 12.90 -7.41 -11.54
N ASP A 375 13.65 -6.57 -12.26
CA ASP A 375 13.83 -6.70 -13.70
C ASP A 375 14.67 -7.94 -14.03
N ASN A 376 15.79 -8.13 -13.32
CA ASN A 376 16.61 -9.34 -13.42
C ASN A 376 15.85 -10.62 -13.01
N LEU A 377 14.95 -10.55 -12.01
CA LEU A 377 14.10 -11.66 -11.60
C LEU A 377 13.10 -12.08 -12.68
N PHE A 378 12.37 -11.13 -13.29
CA PHE A 378 11.38 -11.49 -14.31
C PHE A 378 12.05 -11.91 -15.63
N GLU A 379 13.13 -11.25 -16.05
CA GLU A 379 13.86 -11.65 -17.25
C GLU A 379 14.52 -13.03 -17.06
N SER A 380 15.12 -13.33 -15.91
CA SER A 380 15.65 -14.68 -15.62
C SER A 380 14.56 -15.75 -15.68
N MET A 381 13.37 -15.47 -15.14
CA MET A 381 12.21 -16.37 -15.23
C MET A 381 11.79 -16.60 -16.69
N TYR A 382 11.64 -15.54 -17.49
CA TYR A 382 11.29 -15.67 -18.91
C TYR A 382 12.39 -16.41 -19.69
N PHE A 383 13.67 -16.18 -19.41
CA PHE A 383 14.78 -16.86 -20.09
C PHE A 383 14.99 -18.32 -19.65
N SER A 384 14.48 -18.71 -18.48
CA SER A 384 14.40 -20.12 -18.05
C SER A 384 13.42 -20.98 -18.89
N ALA A 385 12.62 -20.38 -19.77
CA ALA A 385 11.61 -21.08 -20.55
C ALA A 385 12.20 -22.21 -21.42
N THR A 386 11.57 -23.39 -21.34
CA THR A 386 11.97 -24.63 -22.03
C THR A 386 11.23 -24.80 -23.37
N ASP A 387 10.14 -24.06 -23.58
CA ASP A 387 9.44 -23.99 -24.87
C ASP A 387 9.08 -22.55 -25.25
N TRP A 388 9.32 -22.22 -26.52
CA TRP A 388 9.27 -20.86 -27.06
C TRP A 388 8.54 -20.81 -28.41
N ARG A 389 7.97 -19.66 -28.76
CA ARG A 389 7.30 -19.41 -30.03
C ARG A 389 7.83 -18.15 -30.73
N THR A 390 7.69 -18.13 -32.05
CA THR A 390 7.83 -16.94 -32.89
C THR A 390 6.71 -16.95 -33.94
N ILE A 391 6.58 -15.91 -34.77
CA ILE A 391 5.51 -15.80 -35.78
C ILE A 391 6.05 -16.18 -37.17
N ASP A 392 5.31 -17.05 -37.85
CA ASP A 392 5.61 -17.47 -39.22
C ASP A 392 5.35 -16.32 -40.21
N GLY A 393 6.35 -16.01 -41.04
CA GLY A 393 6.33 -14.84 -41.91
C GLY A 393 6.55 -13.51 -41.17
N GLY A 394 7.01 -13.53 -39.92
CA GLY A 394 7.53 -12.36 -39.19
C GLY A 394 6.58 -11.73 -38.18
N LEU A 395 7.10 -11.26 -37.04
CA LEU A 395 6.33 -10.63 -35.96
C LEU A 395 5.58 -9.36 -36.40
N THR A 396 6.04 -8.64 -37.42
CA THR A 396 5.28 -7.53 -38.02
C THR A 396 3.91 -7.97 -38.58
N ARG A 397 3.68 -9.25 -38.86
CA ARG A 397 2.32 -9.74 -39.21
C ARG A 397 1.30 -9.51 -38.09
N LEU A 398 1.70 -9.52 -36.81
CA LEU A 398 0.78 -9.28 -35.69
C LEU A 398 0.13 -7.88 -35.71
N PRO A 399 0.89 -6.75 -35.78
CA PRO A 399 0.29 -5.44 -35.99
C PRO A 399 -0.27 -5.25 -37.40
N SER A 400 0.31 -5.82 -38.46
CA SER A 400 -0.23 -5.70 -39.82
C SER A 400 -1.61 -6.37 -39.97
N ALA A 401 -1.93 -7.38 -39.14
CA ALA A 401 -3.26 -7.99 -39.10
C ALA A 401 -4.37 -7.04 -38.60
N PHE A 402 -4.02 -5.87 -38.02
CA PHE A 402 -4.99 -4.84 -37.68
C PHE A 402 -5.40 -3.95 -38.86
N HIS A 403 -4.65 -3.89 -39.97
CA HIS A 403 -4.95 -2.98 -41.10
C HIS A 403 -6.43 -3.03 -41.55
N PRO A 404 -7.05 -4.20 -41.82
CA PRO A 404 -8.46 -4.29 -42.21
C PRO A 404 -9.47 -3.86 -41.13
N LEU A 405 -9.00 -3.60 -39.91
CA LEU A 405 -9.79 -3.29 -38.73
C LEU A 405 -9.62 -1.83 -38.26
N VAL A 406 -8.52 -1.16 -38.64
CA VAL A 406 -8.17 0.18 -38.10
C VAL A 406 -7.80 1.24 -39.14
N ASP A 407 -7.60 0.90 -40.41
CA ASP A 407 -7.08 1.88 -41.41
C ASP A 407 -8.03 3.06 -41.66
N ASP A 408 -9.33 2.90 -41.42
CA ASP A 408 -10.34 3.97 -41.53
C ASP A 408 -10.31 4.98 -40.37
N VAL A 409 -9.88 4.54 -39.18
CA VAL A 409 -9.72 5.36 -37.96
C VAL A 409 -8.27 5.78 -37.68
N THR A 410 -7.32 5.40 -38.54
CA THR A 410 -5.88 5.64 -38.31
C THR A 410 -5.33 6.83 -39.09
N PHE A 411 -4.88 7.84 -38.35
CA PHE A 411 -4.23 9.04 -38.89
C PHE A 411 -2.70 8.91 -38.82
N MET A 412 -2.11 8.35 -39.87
CA MET A 412 -0.65 8.24 -40.07
C MET A 412 0.03 9.61 -40.30
N ASN A 413 1.36 9.67 -40.22
CA ASN A 413 2.19 10.89 -40.35
C ASN A 413 1.92 12.00 -39.30
N ARG A 414 1.19 11.74 -38.22
CA ARG A 414 0.83 12.74 -37.20
C ARG A 414 1.72 12.68 -35.97
N LYS A 415 2.98 13.10 -36.13
CA LYS A 415 3.93 13.23 -35.01
C LYS A 415 3.52 14.37 -34.07
N ILE A 416 2.83 14.02 -32.98
CA ILE A 416 2.46 14.95 -31.90
C ILE A 416 3.73 15.59 -31.31
N GLN A 417 3.64 16.88 -30.97
CA GLN A 417 4.72 17.70 -30.40
C GLN A 417 4.25 18.57 -29.22
N ARG A 418 2.93 18.74 -29.06
CA ARG A 418 2.33 19.52 -27.98
C ARG A 418 0.96 18.96 -27.66
N VAL A 419 0.63 18.98 -26.37
CA VAL A 419 -0.65 18.59 -25.81
C VAL A 419 -1.11 19.71 -24.87
N GLN A 420 -2.36 20.16 -25.02
CA GLN A 420 -2.96 21.18 -24.18
C GLN A 420 -4.27 20.65 -23.59
N TYR A 421 -4.53 20.93 -22.31
CA TYR A 421 -5.82 20.66 -21.69
C TYR A 421 -6.60 21.96 -21.53
N ASN A 422 -7.88 21.96 -21.91
CA ASN A 422 -8.76 23.10 -21.75
C ASN A 422 -9.71 22.84 -20.58
N GLU A 423 -9.49 23.52 -19.45
CA GLU A 423 -10.30 23.36 -18.24
C GLU A 423 -11.78 23.75 -18.42
N SER A 424 -12.11 24.61 -19.38
CA SER A 424 -13.48 25.06 -19.64
C SER A 424 -14.27 24.09 -20.52
N THR A 425 -13.63 23.46 -21.52
CA THR A 425 -14.28 22.47 -22.39
C THR A 425 -14.03 21.02 -21.96
N LYS A 426 -13.12 20.81 -20.99
CA LYS A 426 -12.61 19.51 -20.51
C LYS A 426 -11.98 18.62 -21.58
N LYS A 427 -11.64 19.17 -22.76
CA LYS A 427 -11.01 18.44 -23.86
C LYS A 427 -9.48 18.52 -23.87
N VAL A 428 -8.86 17.42 -24.31
CA VAL A 428 -7.43 17.30 -24.64
C VAL A 428 -7.21 17.72 -26.09
N THR A 429 -6.35 18.70 -26.34
CA THR A 429 -5.99 19.16 -27.68
C THR A 429 -4.59 18.68 -28.04
N LEU A 430 -4.50 17.79 -29.03
CA LEU A 430 -3.26 17.27 -29.57
C LEU A 430 -2.81 18.14 -30.74
N GLN A 431 -1.51 18.44 -30.82
CA GLN A 431 -0.96 19.34 -31.83
C GLN A 431 0.31 18.77 -32.49
N TRP A 432 0.37 18.87 -33.81
CA TRP A 432 1.44 18.40 -34.69
C TRP A 432 1.71 19.43 -35.80
N LYS A 433 2.72 19.18 -36.64
CA LYS A 433 2.95 19.95 -37.88
C LYS A 433 2.71 19.06 -39.10
N ALA A 434 2.30 19.62 -40.24
CA ALA A 434 2.13 18.84 -41.47
C ALA A 434 3.49 18.44 -42.07
N LYS A 435 4.50 19.30 -41.92
CA LYS A 435 5.90 19.08 -42.26
C LYS A 435 6.79 19.56 -41.11
N PRO A 436 7.98 18.97 -40.86
CA PRO A 436 8.83 19.33 -39.70
C PRO A 436 9.18 20.83 -39.62
N LEU A 437 9.36 21.47 -40.77
CA LEU A 437 9.79 22.87 -40.91
C LEU A 437 8.64 23.89 -40.86
N ASP A 438 7.36 23.48 -40.79
CA ASP A 438 6.25 24.43 -40.74
C ASP A 438 6.33 25.34 -39.51
N SER A 439 5.93 26.61 -39.64
CA SER A 439 5.83 27.54 -38.50
C SER A 439 4.53 27.37 -37.70
N THR A 440 3.49 26.80 -38.31
CA THR A 440 2.15 26.61 -37.74
C THR A 440 1.92 25.18 -37.27
N PHE A 441 1.13 25.03 -36.21
CA PHE A 441 0.65 23.74 -35.73
C PHE A 441 -0.76 23.47 -36.24
N GLN A 442 -1.00 22.24 -36.70
CA GLN A 442 -2.35 21.67 -36.77
C GLN A 442 -2.78 21.21 -35.38
N ASN A 443 -4.10 21.06 -35.17
CA ASN A 443 -4.66 20.58 -33.92
C ASN A 443 -5.92 19.73 -34.13
N ALA A 444 -6.22 18.88 -33.15
CA ALA A 444 -7.50 18.20 -32.98
C ALA A 444 -7.79 18.04 -31.48
N SER A 445 -9.06 18.15 -31.09
CA SER A 445 -9.49 18.19 -29.69
C SER A 445 -10.44 17.02 -29.38
N TYR A 446 -10.08 16.24 -28.36
CA TYR A 446 -10.71 14.98 -27.97
C TYR A 446 -11.23 15.08 -26.54
N ASP A 447 -12.23 14.27 -26.18
CA ASP A 447 -12.73 14.20 -24.80
C ASP A 447 -11.70 13.55 -23.86
N LEU A 448 -11.00 12.50 -24.33
CA LEU A 448 -9.89 11.84 -23.61
C LEU A 448 -8.79 11.43 -24.61
N ALA A 449 -7.57 11.26 -24.10
CA ALA A 449 -6.44 10.75 -24.88
C ALA A 449 -5.67 9.65 -24.13
N VAL A 450 -5.51 8.48 -24.76
CA VAL A 450 -4.55 7.46 -24.31
C VAL A 450 -3.23 7.69 -25.04
N VAL A 451 -2.13 7.88 -24.31
CA VAL A 451 -0.79 8.07 -24.88
C VAL A 451 -0.01 6.77 -24.69
N THR A 452 0.30 6.09 -25.79
CA THR A 452 1.07 4.82 -25.80
C THR A 452 2.51 4.99 -26.31
N VAL A 453 2.96 6.25 -26.42
CA VAL A 453 4.27 6.66 -26.94
C VAL A 453 5.34 6.52 -25.83
N PRO A 454 6.58 6.06 -26.12
CA PRO A 454 7.65 5.97 -25.14
C PRO A 454 7.94 7.29 -24.41
N MET A 455 8.21 7.22 -23.10
CA MET A 455 8.48 8.42 -22.27
C MET A 455 9.60 9.33 -22.81
N PRO A 456 10.70 8.80 -23.40
CA PRO A 456 11.75 9.63 -23.99
C PRO A 456 11.30 10.49 -25.19
N LEU A 457 10.27 10.08 -25.94
CA LEU A 457 9.66 10.94 -26.95
C LEU A 457 8.61 11.88 -26.32
N VAL A 458 7.80 11.40 -25.37
CA VAL A 458 6.79 12.22 -24.67
C VAL A 458 7.42 13.41 -23.92
N ARG A 459 8.59 13.24 -23.27
CA ARG A 459 9.31 14.33 -22.58
C ARG A 459 9.82 15.43 -23.52
N THR A 460 9.86 15.20 -24.84
CA THR A 460 10.18 16.26 -25.82
C THR A 460 8.99 17.20 -26.08
N TRP A 461 7.77 16.76 -25.80
CA TRP A 461 6.54 17.49 -26.10
C TRP A 461 6.37 18.71 -25.18
N ARG A 462 5.52 19.65 -25.58
CA ARG A 462 4.97 20.66 -24.65
C ARG A 462 3.68 20.10 -24.05
N LEU A 463 3.77 19.65 -22.81
CA LEU A 463 2.72 18.95 -22.05
C LEU A 463 1.87 19.94 -21.20
N PRO A 464 0.67 19.55 -20.74
CA PRO A 464 -0.06 20.29 -19.72
C PRO A 464 0.59 20.14 -18.33
N ALA A 465 0.03 20.83 -17.33
CA ALA A 465 0.56 20.89 -15.97
C ALA A 465 0.22 19.64 -15.13
N PHE A 466 0.80 18.50 -15.48
CA PHE A 466 0.72 17.26 -14.71
C PHE A 466 1.24 17.41 -13.28
N SER A 467 0.89 16.48 -12.39
CA SER A 467 1.45 16.37 -11.06
C SER A 467 2.97 16.18 -11.10
N ASP A 468 3.68 16.71 -10.10
CA ASP A 468 5.15 16.66 -10.04
C ASP A 468 5.69 15.23 -10.16
N LEU A 469 4.98 14.25 -9.61
CA LEU A 469 5.33 12.84 -9.68
C LEU A 469 5.19 12.26 -11.10
N LEU A 470 4.08 12.54 -11.80
CA LEU A 470 3.89 12.10 -13.19
C LEU A 470 4.85 12.84 -14.15
N LYS A 471 5.10 14.13 -13.91
CA LYS A 471 6.07 14.91 -14.69
C LYS A 471 7.49 14.39 -14.51
N THR A 472 7.89 14.11 -13.26
CA THR A 472 9.20 13.49 -12.95
C THR A 472 9.33 12.15 -13.66
N ALA A 473 8.33 11.27 -13.56
CA ALA A 473 8.33 9.97 -14.24
C ALA A 473 8.51 10.12 -15.76
N ILE A 474 7.74 11.00 -16.42
CA ILE A 474 7.88 11.26 -17.86
C ILE A 474 9.30 11.72 -18.21
N ASP A 475 9.87 12.64 -17.42
CA ASP A 475 11.20 13.23 -17.67
C ASP A 475 12.36 12.29 -17.37
N SER A 476 12.25 11.42 -16.36
CA SER A 476 13.38 10.68 -15.79
C SER A 476 13.37 9.17 -16.06
N TYR A 477 12.26 8.56 -16.50
CA TYR A 477 12.23 7.08 -16.68
C TYR A 477 13.36 6.62 -17.60
N PRO A 478 14.26 5.72 -17.17
CA PRO A 478 15.34 5.19 -17.98
C PRO A 478 14.83 4.08 -18.91
N TYR A 479 15.60 3.89 -19.97
CA TYR A 479 15.29 3.03 -21.09
C TYR A 479 16.61 2.53 -21.69
N SER A 480 16.70 1.25 -22.04
CA SER A 480 17.90 0.64 -22.65
C SER A 480 17.93 0.83 -24.16
N GLN A 481 19.13 0.85 -24.74
CA GLN A 481 19.37 0.87 -26.18
C GLN A 481 19.66 -0.52 -26.74
N VAL A 482 19.50 -0.68 -28.06
CA VAL A 482 19.85 -1.87 -28.83
C VAL A 482 20.34 -1.47 -30.21
N CYS A 483 21.37 -2.18 -30.70
CA CYS A 483 21.60 -2.31 -32.14
C CYS A 483 21.62 -3.77 -32.59
N LYS A 484 21.01 -4.03 -33.76
CA LYS A 484 20.96 -5.33 -34.43
C LYS A 484 21.49 -5.23 -35.84
N VAL A 485 22.22 -6.25 -36.30
CA VAL A 485 22.65 -6.44 -37.69
C VAL A 485 22.21 -7.81 -38.19
N ALA A 486 21.38 -7.82 -39.21
CA ALA A 486 20.96 -9.03 -39.93
C ALA A 486 21.70 -9.12 -41.28
N LEU A 487 22.18 -10.30 -41.64
CA LEU A 487 22.94 -10.57 -42.88
C LEU A 487 22.26 -11.69 -43.69
N GLN A 488 22.05 -11.49 -44.99
CA GLN A 488 21.49 -12.50 -45.89
C GLN A 488 22.60 -13.32 -46.57
N PHE A 489 22.43 -14.64 -46.56
CA PHE A 489 23.34 -15.62 -47.14
C PHE A 489 22.65 -16.42 -48.26
N LYS A 490 23.43 -16.77 -49.30
CA LYS A 490 23.01 -17.54 -50.49
C LYS A 490 22.40 -18.90 -50.13
N THR A 491 22.98 -19.55 -49.12
CA THR A 491 22.46 -20.79 -48.52
C THR A 491 22.52 -20.70 -46.99
N ARG A 492 21.72 -21.51 -46.30
CA ARG A 492 21.74 -21.68 -44.84
C ARG A 492 22.89 -22.58 -44.39
N PHE A 493 24.12 -22.25 -44.80
CA PHE A 493 25.30 -23.13 -44.70
C PHE A 493 25.55 -23.71 -43.30
N TRP A 494 25.17 -23.00 -42.24
CA TRP A 494 25.25 -23.43 -40.83
C TRP A 494 24.36 -24.65 -40.51
N GLU A 495 23.30 -24.90 -41.29
CA GLU A 495 22.45 -26.10 -41.20
C GLU A 495 23.05 -27.31 -41.94
N HIS A 496 24.09 -27.10 -42.76
CA HIS A 496 24.73 -28.13 -43.60
C HIS A 496 26.18 -28.42 -43.19
N PHE A 497 26.59 -27.96 -42.00
CA PHE A 497 27.82 -28.39 -41.34
C PHE A 497 27.73 -29.86 -40.88
N GLU A 498 28.88 -30.47 -40.59
CA GLU A 498 29.00 -31.80 -39.97
C GLU A 498 28.19 -31.92 -38.67
N ASN A 499 28.11 -30.82 -37.90
CA ASN A 499 27.21 -30.64 -36.77
C ASN A 499 26.22 -29.50 -37.07
N PRO A 500 25.03 -29.77 -37.64
CA PRO A 500 24.06 -28.75 -38.04
C PRO A 500 23.57 -27.83 -36.92
N ILE A 501 23.48 -26.53 -37.19
CA ILE A 501 22.96 -25.51 -36.27
C ILE A 501 21.52 -25.14 -36.64
N TYR A 502 20.53 -25.83 -36.07
CA TYR A 502 19.12 -25.55 -36.35
C TYR A 502 18.54 -24.50 -35.38
N GLY A 503 18.26 -23.30 -35.89
CA GLY A 503 17.88 -22.13 -35.08
C GLY A 503 18.94 -21.79 -34.03
N SER A 504 18.53 -21.39 -32.82
CA SER A 504 19.37 -20.97 -31.67
C SER A 504 19.74 -19.49 -31.62
N CYS A 505 19.92 -18.98 -30.39
CA CYS A 505 20.74 -17.81 -30.06
C CYS A 505 21.96 -18.15 -29.18
N SER A 506 22.26 -19.43 -28.98
CA SER A 506 23.33 -19.93 -28.10
C SER A 506 24.70 -20.05 -28.78
N THR A 507 24.97 -19.22 -29.80
CA THR A 507 26.34 -19.03 -30.29
C THR A 507 26.91 -17.82 -29.56
N THR A 508 27.93 -18.04 -28.75
CA THR A 508 28.49 -17.04 -27.83
C THR A 508 29.85 -16.58 -28.31
N THR A 509 30.11 -15.28 -28.25
CA THR A 509 31.44 -14.72 -28.55
C THR A 509 31.79 -13.50 -27.70
N ASP A 510 33.09 -13.26 -27.53
CA ASP A 510 33.67 -12.08 -26.89
C ASP A 510 34.20 -11.04 -27.90
N ILE A 511 34.02 -11.27 -29.21
CA ILE A 511 34.30 -10.25 -30.23
C ILE A 511 33.47 -8.99 -29.90
N PRO A 512 34.10 -7.83 -29.61
CA PRO A 512 33.42 -6.70 -28.99
C PRO A 512 32.20 -6.20 -29.77
N GLY A 513 31.06 -6.10 -29.10
CA GLY A 513 29.84 -5.58 -29.69
C GLY A 513 29.21 -6.44 -30.80
N ILE A 514 29.55 -7.72 -30.91
CA ILE A 514 28.74 -8.71 -31.65
C ILE A 514 27.53 -9.13 -30.79
N GLY A 515 27.76 -9.42 -29.51
CA GLY A 515 26.70 -9.83 -28.59
C GLY A 515 26.08 -11.19 -28.98
N SER A 516 24.75 -11.26 -29.05
CA SER A 516 24.04 -12.51 -29.39
C SER A 516 23.96 -12.75 -30.90
N ILE A 517 24.42 -13.92 -31.36
CA ILE A 517 24.22 -14.41 -32.72
C ILE A 517 23.01 -15.36 -32.74
N CYS A 518 22.00 -15.08 -33.58
CA CYS A 518 20.80 -15.91 -33.70
C CYS A 518 20.52 -16.37 -35.13
N TYR A 519 20.20 -17.66 -35.28
CA TYR A 519 19.86 -18.27 -36.58
C TYR A 519 18.34 -18.43 -36.74
N PRO A 520 17.81 -18.38 -37.98
CA PRO A 520 16.40 -18.63 -38.28
C PRO A 520 15.78 -19.88 -37.65
N SER A 521 14.63 -19.73 -36.99
CA SER A 521 13.81 -20.86 -36.48
C SER A 521 12.71 -21.32 -37.47
N TYR A 522 12.62 -20.70 -38.64
CA TYR A 522 11.73 -21.03 -39.76
C TYR A 522 12.55 -21.60 -40.92
N ASP A 523 11.92 -22.42 -41.78
CA ASP A 523 12.54 -23.12 -42.93
C ASP A 523 13.83 -23.90 -42.60
N ILE A 524 13.82 -24.56 -41.45
CA ILE A 524 14.92 -25.39 -40.94
C ILE A 524 15.25 -26.53 -41.92
N ASN A 525 16.55 -26.74 -42.17
CA ASN A 525 17.11 -27.69 -43.13
C ASN A 525 16.72 -27.36 -44.60
N SER A 526 16.60 -26.07 -44.91
CA SER A 526 16.42 -25.58 -46.28
C SER A 526 17.76 -25.34 -46.96
N THR A 527 17.81 -25.52 -48.28
CA THR A 527 18.96 -25.20 -49.14
C THR A 527 18.89 -23.79 -49.73
N GLY A 528 17.77 -23.07 -49.53
CA GLY A 528 17.58 -21.70 -50.00
C GLY A 528 18.33 -20.65 -49.17
N MET A 529 18.10 -19.39 -49.52
CA MET A 529 18.68 -18.24 -48.81
C MET A 529 18.22 -18.17 -47.34
N GLY A 530 19.06 -17.61 -46.48
CA GLY A 530 18.77 -17.46 -45.05
C GLY A 530 19.33 -16.17 -44.48
N VAL A 531 18.67 -15.63 -43.44
CA VAL A 531 19.04 -14.35 -42.84
C VAL A 531 19.45 -14.53 -41.37
N MET A 532 20.75 -14.51 -41.09
CA MET A 532 21.27 -14.61 -39.73
C MET A 532 21.14 -13.26 -39.02
N LEU A 533 20.71 -13.24 -37.75
CA LEU A 533 20.94 -12.10 -36.86
C LEU A 533 22.39 -12.22 -36.36
N ALA A 534 23.30 -11.59 -37.08
CA ALA A 534 24.75 -11.74 -36.91
C ALA A 534 25.34 -10.84 -35.81
N SER A 535 24.62 -9.79 -35.40
CA SER A 535 24.89 -9.06 -34.17
C SER A 535 23.59 -8.63 -33.50
N TYR A 536 23.55 -8.72 -32.17
CA TYR A 536 22.52 -8.17 -31.32
C TYR A 536 23.17 -7.70 -30.00
N THR A 537 23.33 -6.39 -29.89
CA THR A 537 23.86 -5.68 -28.72
C THR A 537 22.78 -4.88 -28.01
N SER A 538 22.96 -4.69 -26.70
CA SER A 538 22.10 -3.89 -25.83
C SER A 538 22.93 -2.92 -24.98
N SER A 539 22.25 -2.04 -24.24
CA SER A 539 22.84 -1.08 -23.28
C SER A 539 23.98 -0.26 -23.91
N ASP A 540 25.14 -0.14 -23.28
CA ASP A 540 26.24 0.75 -23.74
C ASP A 540 26.86 0.31 -25.08
N ASP A 541 26.98 -0.99 -25.35
CA ASP A 541 27.38 -1.50 -26.67
C ASP A 541 26.36 -1.10 -27.75
N GLY A 542 25.07 -1.23 -27.42
CA GLY A 542 23.96 -0.78 -28.28
C GLY A 542 23.94 0.73 -28.52
N LEU A 543 24.53 1.53 -27.62
CA LEU A 543 24.70 2.99 -27.73
C LEU A 543 25.90 3.38 -28.61
N ARG A 544 26.96 2.56 -28.63
CA ARG A 544 28.22 2.82 -29.35
C ARG A 544 28.08 2.71 -30.87
N TRP A 545 27.53 1.60 -31.36
CA TRP A 545 27.37 1.31 -32.80
C TRP A 545 26.61 2.34 -33.65
N PRO A 546 25.59 3.06 -33.14
CA PRO A 546 24.99 4.23 -33.78
C PRO A 546 25.99 5.29 -34.30
N SER A 547 27.14 5.45 -33.64
CA SER A 547 28.16 6.44 -34.01
C SER A 547 29.07 6.00 -35.17
N ILE A 548 29.04 4.71 -35.52
CA ILE A 548 29.88 4.11 -36.56
C ILE A 548 29.12 4.14 -37.90
N PRO A 549 29.79 4.43 -39.04
CA PRO A 549 29.22 4.27 -40.37
C PRO A 549 28.62 2.88 -40.59
N GLU A 550 27.49 2.83 -41.29
CA GLU A 550 26.68 1.61 -41.41
C GLU A 550 27.40 0.49 -42.15
N ASP A 551 28.06 0.83 -43.25
CA ASP A 551 28.93 -0.03 -44.05
C ASP A 551 30.11 -0.58 -43.23
N VAL A 552 30.79 0.28 -42.47
CA VAL A 552 31.92 -0.11 -41.62
C VAL A 552 31.48 -1.07 -40.51
N HIS A 553 30.36 -0.80 -39.84
CA HIS A 553 29.82 -1.70 -38.81
C HIS A 553 29.32 -3.02 -39.40
N VAL A 554 28.65 -3.00 -40.56
CA VAL A 554 28.19 -4.23 -41.23
C VAL A 554 29.38 -5.08 -41.68
N GLN A 555 30.43 -4.49 -42.24
CA GLN A 555 31.63 -5.23 -42.62
C GLN A 555 32.32 -5.85 -41.40
N TYR A 556 32.43 -5.11 -40.29
CA TYR A 556 32.94 -5.64 -39.02
C TYR A 556 32.16 -6.88 -38.54
N VAL A 557 30.83 -6.88 -38.66
CA VAL A 557 29.99 -8.04 -38.33
C VAL A 557 30.18 -9.19 -39.33
N VAL A 558 30.36 -8.92 -40.63
CA VAL A 558 30.69 -9.95 -41.64
C VAL A 558 32.04 -10.61 -41.34
N ASP A 559 33.06 -9.82 -41.02
CA ASP A 559 34.41 -10.30 -40.70
C ASP A 559 34.39 -11.16 -39.42
N ALA A 560 33.68 -10.72 -38.38
CA ALA A 560 33.46 -11.49 -37.15
C ALA A 560 32.69 -12.80 -37.41
N MET A 561 31.67 -12.80 -38.28
CA MET A 561 31.00 -14.04 -38.66
C MET A 561 31.95 -15.00 -39.36
N ALA A 562 32.85 -14.50 -40.20
CA ALA A 562 33.86 -15.31 -40.90
C ALA A 562 34.96 -15.83 -39.97
N GLU A 563 35.26 -15.12 -38.88
CA GLU A 563 36.17 -15.60 -37.84
C GLU A 563 35.56 -16.80 -37.07
N ILE A 564 34.27 -16.71 -36.73
CA ILE A 564 33.53 -17.74 -35.99
C ILE A 564 33.19 -18.96 -36.86
N HIS A 565 32.63 -18.74 -38.06
CA HIS A 565 32.11 -19.79 -38.94
C HIS A 565 33.08 -20.22 -40.05
N GLY A 566 34.23 -19.55 -40.17
CA GLY A 566 35.21 -19.76 -41.24
C GLY A 566 34.93 -18.94 -42.52
N PRO A 567 35.88 -18.96 -43.49
CA PRO A 567 35.87 -18.09 -44.66
C PRO A 567 34.69 -18.33 -45.63
N VAL A 568 33.93 -19.41 -45.45
CA VAL A 568 32.67 -19.69 -46.16
C VAL A 568 31.68 -18.53 -46.07
N VAL A 569 31.72 -17.73 -45.00
CA VAL A 569 30.91 -16.52 -44.83
C VAL A 569 31.10 -15.52 -45.97
N TYR A 570 32.34 -15.26 -46.40
CA TYR A 570 32.62 -14.33 -47.50
C TYR A 570 32.09 -14.83 -48.85
N GLU A 571 32.09 -16.14 -49.07
CA GLU A 571 31.52 -16.75 -50.28
C GLU A 571 29.98 -16.76 -50.24
N GLN A 572 29.40 -17.06 -49.08
CA GLN A 572 27.95 -17.20 -48.91
C GLN A 572 27.23 -15.86 -48.73
N TYR A 573 27.89 -14.81 -48.26
CA TYR A 573 27.26 -13.50 -48.08
C TYR A 573 26.77 -12.94 -49.42
N THR A 574 25.57 -12.36 -49.41
CA THR A 574 24.93 -11.78 -50.61
C THR A 574 25.31 -10.32 -50.85
N GLY A 575 25.86 -9.64 -49.85
CA GLY A 575 25.98 -8.17 -49.81
C GLY A 575 24.75 -7.47 -49.23
N ALA A 576 23.62 -8.17 -49.01
CA ALA A 576 22.42 -7.60 -48.42
C ALA A 576 22.40 -7.76 -46.89
N PHE A 577 22.11 -6.65 -46.22
CA PHE A 577 22.05 -6.55 -44.76
C PHE A 577 20.84 -5.72 -44.31
N ASN A 578 20.52 -5.78 -43.02
CA ASN A 578 19.71 -4.76 -42.35
C ASN A 578 20.33 -4.41 -41.01
N ARG A 579 20.73 -3.14 -40.80
CA ARG A 579 21.10 -2.62 -39.48
C ARG A 579 19.92 -1.86 -38.90
N ARG A 580 19.63 -2.08 -37.62
CA ARG A 580 18.69 -1.25 -36.85
C ARG A 580 19.26 -0.97 -35.47
N CYS A 581 19.73 0.25 -35.25
CA CYS A 581 19.97 0.77 -33.92
C CYS A 581 18.80 1.66 -33.50
N TRP A 582 18.13 1.37 -32.38
CA TRP A 582 16.86 2.00 -32.03
C TRP A 582 16.97 3.47 -31.60
N VAL A 583 18.15 3.94 -31.16
CA VAL A 583 18.41 5.37 -30.93
C VAL A 583 18.23 6.24 -32.18
N LEU A 584 18.42 5.66 -33.37
CA LEU A 584 18.27 6.34 -34.65
C LEU A 584 16.81 6.36 -35.14
N ASP A 585 15.89 5.67 -34.46
CA ASP A 585 14.48 5.66 -34.79
C ASP A 585 13.80 6.94 -34.30
N GLN A 586 13.38 7.80 -35.23
CA GLN A 586 12.75 9.09 -34.88
C GLN A 586 11.35 8.96 -34.25
N TYR A 587 10.75 7.78 -34.20
CA TYR A 587 9.39 7.56 -33.67
C TYR A 587 9.39 6.85 -32.31
N GLU A 588 10.41 6.03 -32.03
CA GLU A 588 10.56 5.31 -30.75
C GLU A 588 11.72 5.87 -29.91
N THR A 589 12.78 6.40 -30.53
CA THR A 589 14.01 6.99 -29.95
C THR A 589 14.89 6.07 -29.07
N ILE A 590 14.40 4.89 -28.70
CA ILE A 590 15.06 3.94 -27.79
C ILE A 590 14.37 2.56 -27.84
N SER A 591 14.90 1.54 -27.13
CA SER A 591 14.41 0.15 -27.24
C SER A 591 13.33 -0.26 -26.23
N TRP A 592 13.57 -0.16 -24.93
CA TRP A 592 12.57 -0.54 -23.91
C TRP A 592 12.85 0.12 -22.57
N ALA A 593 11.85 0.17 -21.69
CA ALA A 593 12.04 0.74 -20.36
C ALA A 593 12.90 -0.19 -19.49
N SER A 594 13.90 0.38 -18.83
CA SER A 594 14.70 -0.27 -17.78
C SER A 594 14.73 0.70 -16.60
N PRO A 595 13.83 0.53 -15.61
CA PRO A 595 13.71 1.45 -14.49
C PRO A 595 14.71 1.16 -13.36
N ASP A 596 15.32 2.21 -12.83
CA ASP A 596 16.18 2.11 -11.65
C ASP A 596 15.37 1.75 -10.38
N ILE A 597 16.12 1.32 -9.35
CA ILE A 597 15.71 1.21 -7.95
C ILE A 597 14.58 2.19 -7.54
N GLY A 598 13.46 1.64 -7.08
CA GLY A 598 12.33 2.38 -6.51
C GLY A 598 11.42 3.06 -7.52
N MET A 599 11.79 3.13 -8.81
CA MET A 599 10.98 3.80 -9.82
C MET A 599 9.71 3.04 -10.15
N ARG A 600 9.71 1.70 -10.14
CA ARG A 600 8.49 0.90 -10.33
C ARG A 600 7.52 1.13 -9.17
N LYS A 601 8.02 1.02 -7.94
CA LYS A 601 7.27 1.27 -6.69
C LYS A 601 6.68 2.69 -6.62
N ALA A 602 7.38 3.70 -7.14
CA ALA A 602 6.94 5.10 -7.13
C ALA A 602 6.00 5.50 -8.29
N PHE A 603 6.31 5.08 -9.52
CA PHE A 603 5.69 5.64 -10.74
C PHE A 603 4.54 4.81 -11.32
N ILE A 604 4.46 3.50 -11.07
CA ILE A 604 3.29 2.70 -11.48
C ILE A 604 1.97 3.29 -10.92
N PRO A 605 1.89 3.69 -9.62
CA PRO A 605 0.73 4.41 -9.07
C PRO A 605 0.51 5.84 -9.61
N ALA A 606 1.41 6.38 -10.44
CA ALA A 606 1.22 7.63 -11.16
C ALA A 606 0.67 7.38 -12.57
N PHE A 607 1.22 6.40 -13.31
CA PHE A 607 0.74 6.02 -14.64
C PHE A 607 -0.71 5.50 -14.67
N PHE A 608 -1.21 4.99 -13.53
CA PHE A 608 -2.57 4.47 -13.38
C PHE A 608 -3.61 5.57 -13.05
N LYS A 609 -3.23 6.85 -13.12
CA LYS A 609 -4.13 7.99 -12.93
C LYS A 609 -4.49 8.64 -14.26
N THR A 610 -5.70 9.20 -14.32
CA THR A 610 -6.13 10.06 -15.42
C THR A 610 -5.83 11.50 -15.03
N GLU A 611 -4.80 12.11 -15.61
CA GLU A 611 -4.46 13.52 -15.35
C GLU A 611 -4.77 14.36 -16.58
N GLN A 612 -5.54 15.44 -16.42
CA GLN A 612 -5.91 16.35 -17.52
C GLN A 612 -6.48 15.64 -18.77
N GLY A 613 -7.34 14.63 -18.55
CA GLY A 613 -7.95 13.82 -19.61
C GLY A 613 -7.02 12.85 -20.33
N ILE A 614 -5.77 12.70 -19.84
CA ILE A 614 -4.73 11.86 -20.45
C ILE A 614 -4.49 10.62 -19.59
N ILE A 615 -4.33 9.47 -20.25
CA ILE A 615 -3.99 8.18 -19.66
C ILE A 615 -2.68 7.70 -20.28
N MET A 616 -1.67 7.40 -19.48
CA MET A 616 -0.39 6.86 -19.95
C MET A 616 -0.47 5.34 -20.14
N SER A 617 0.20 4.82 -21.17
CA SER A 617 0.21 3.38 -21.52
C SER A 617 1.50 2.98 -22.25
N GLY A 618 1.80 1.68 -22.31
CA GLY A 618 2.99 1.09 -22.92
C GLY A 618 3.73 0.17 -21.93
N GLU A 619 4.71 -0.61 -22.42
CA GLU A 619 5.43 -1.60 -21.59
C GLU A 619 6.18 -0.95 -20.40
N GLY A 620 6.72 0.26 -20.56
CA GLY A 620 7.28 1.04 -19.45
C GLY A 620 6.26 1.51 -18.39
N THR A 621 4.96 1.26 -18.58
CA THR A 621 3.91 1.53 -17.57
C THR A 621 3.31 0.25 -16.98
N SER A 622 3.85 -0.92 -17.31
CA SER A 622 3.46 -2.22 -16.77
C SER A 622 4.43 -2.68 -15.68
N TYR A 623 4.14 -3.84 -15.08
CA TYR A 623 4.93 -4.45 -14.01
C TYR A 623 6.19 -5.15 -14.52
N THR A 624 6.16 -5.64 -15.76
CA THR A 624 7.36 -6.04 -16.52
C THR A 624 7.56 -5.04 -17.67
N SER A 625 8.72 -5.05 -18.30
CA SER A 625 9.05 -4.18 -19.44
C SER A 625 9.79 -5.00 -20.51
N SER A 626 10.25 -4.38 -21.61
CA SER A 626 10.85 -5.09 -22.77
C SER A 626 9.89 -5.93 -23.63
N TRP A 627 8.89 -6.60 -23.03
CA TRP A 627 8.03 -7.57 -23.71
C TRP A 627 6.73 -7.01 -24.31
N ILE A 628 6.22 -7.69 -25.35
CA ILE A 628 4.93 -7.38 -25.98
C ILE A 628 3.75 -7.68 -25.03
N SER A 629 3.85 -8.69 -24.17
CA SER A 629 2.87 -9.01 -23.13
C SER A 629 2.58 -7.79 -22.24
N SER A 630 3.63 -7.13 -21.75
CA SER A 630 3.57 -5.91 -20.93
C SER A 630 2.90 -4.74 -21.67
N ALA A 631 3.14 -4.61 -22.98
CA ALA A 631 2.48 -3.61 -23.82
C ALA A 631 0.98 -3.91 -24.02
N LEU A 632 0.61 -5.19 -24.19
CA LEU A 632 -0.79 -5.61 -24.35
C LEU A 632 -1.59 -5.49 -23.05
N GLU A 633 -1.02 -5.89 -21.91
CA GLU A 633 -1.61 -5.66 -20.58
C GLU A 633 -1.90 -4.18 -20.37
N SER A 634 -0.91 -3.31 -20.59
CA SER A 634 -1.10 -1.87 -20.46
C SER A 634 -2.15 -1.30 -21.44
N GLY A 635 -2.35 -1.93 -22.61
CA GLY A 635 -3.41 -1.55 -23.55
C GLY A 635 -4.82 -1.86 -23.00
N VAL A 636 -5.00 -3.02 -22.39
CA VAL A 636 -6.25 -3.36 -21.67
C VAL A 636 -6.44 -2.44 -20.46
N ARG A 637 -5.37 -2.21 -19.69
CA ARG A 637 -5.34 -1.32 -18.54
C ARG A 637 -5.79 0.10 -18.91
N ALA A 638 -5.26 0.67 -19.98
CA ALA A 638 -5.69 1.99 -20.45
C ALA A 638 -7.17 2.00 -20.88
N SER A 639 -7.63 0.93 -21.54
CA SER A 639 -9.01 0.80 -22.01
C SER A 639 -10.02 0.76 -20.88
N VAL A 640 -9.80 -0.09 -19.88
CA VAL A 640 -10.72 -0.22 -18.75
C VAL A 640 -10.64 1.01 -17.84
N GLN A 641 -9.47 1.64 -17.66
CA GLN A 641 -9.37 2.92 -16.96
C GLN A 641 -10.24 3.99 -17.65
N LEU A 642 -10.19 4.06 -18.99
CA LEU A 642 -11.01 4.97 -19.79
C LEU A 642 -12.51 4.64 -19.69
N LEU A 643 -12.90 3.37 -19.80
CA LEU A 643 -14.30 2.94 -19.65
C LEU A 643 -14.85 3.25 -18.25
N LEU A 644 -14.04 3.09 -17.21
CA LEU A 644 -14.43 3.41 -15.84
C LEU A 644 -14.54 4.93 -15.60
N GLU A 645 -13.67 5.75 -16.22
CA GLU A 645 -13.80 7.21 -16.22
C GLU A 645 -15.06 7.69 -16.95
N LEU A 646 -15.49 7.00 -18.00
CA LEU A 646 -16.77 7.22 -18.68
C LEU A 646 -17.98 6.55 -17.98
N GLY A 647 -17.77 5.91 -16.82
CA GLY A 647 -18.82 5.22 -16.06
C GLY A 647 -19.37 3.93 -16.69
N LEU A 648 -18.74 3.41 -17.74
CA LEU A 648 -19.15 2.24 -18.52
C LEU A 648 -18.75 0.91 -17.84
N VAL A 649 -19.21 0.70 -16.60
CA VAL A 649 -18.73 -0.40 -15.73
C VAL A 649 -19.07 -1.82 -16.23
N ASP A 650 -20.16 -2.01 -16.98
CA ASP A 650 -20.50 -3.35 -17.51
C ASP A 650 -19.63 -3.78 -18.68
N GLU A 651 -19.15 -2.79 -19.43
CA GLU A 651 -18.18 -2.87 -20.52
C GLU A 651 -16.78 -3.12 -19.95
N ALA A 652 -16.34 -2.31 -18.99
CA ALA A 652 -15.10 -2.52 -18.23
C ALA A 652 -14.98 -3.97 -17.70
N LYS A 653 -16.00 -4.44 -16.97
CA LYS A 653 -16.09 -5.83 -16.49
C LYS A 653 -16.13 -6.90 -17.59
N ALA A 654 -16.47 -6.54 -18.84
CA ALA A 654 -16.58 -7.47 -19.96
C ALA A 654 -15.27 -7.63 -20.74
N VAL A 655 -14.43 -6.59 -20.75
CA VAL A 655 -13.01 -6.68 -21.17
C VAL A 655 -12.20 -7.54 -20.18
N GLU A 656 -12.63 -7.59 -18.92
CA GLU A 656 -11.83 -8.11 -17.82
C GLU A 656 -12.21 -9.54 -17.36
N ILE A 657 -13.45 -9.77 -16.86
CA ILE A 657 -13.63 -10.71 -15.74
C ILE A 657 -13.88 -12.17 -16.12
N SER A 658 -12.98 -13.01 -15.61
CA SER A 658 -13.32 -14.25 -14.89
C SER A 658 -12.53 -14.29 -13.55
N LEU A 659 -12.83 -15.22 -12.65
CA LEU A 659 -12.20 -15.34 -11.32
C LEU A 659 -12.08 -16.84 -10.94
N PRO A 660 -10.93 -17.29 -10.40
CA PRO A 660 -10.68 -18.67 -10.03
C PRO A 660 -11.44 -19.07 -8.77
N ARG A 661 -11.52 -20.38 -8.53
CA ARG A 661 -12.21 -20.93 -7.35
C ARG A 661 -11.35 -20.93 -6.09
N GLU A 662 -10.03 -20.76 -6.19
CA GLU A 662 -9.11 -20.99 -5.06
C GLU A 662 -9.12 -19.90 -4.00
N VAL A 663 -9.27 -18.62 -4.34
CA VAL A 663 -9.51 -17.55 -3.35
C VAL A 663 -10.80 -17.82 -2.57
N LEU A 664 -11.84 -18.30 -3.26
CA LEU A 664 -13.10 -18.73 -2.64
C LEU A 664 -12.95 -20.03 -1.83
N ALA A 665 -11.97 -20.89 -2.13
CA ALA A 665 -11.66 -22.08 -1.33
C ALA A 665 -10.86 -21.72 -0.06
N TYR A 666 -9.97 -20.73 -0.13
CA TYR A 666 -9.26 -20.17 1.03
C TYR A 666 -10.25 -19.49 1.98
N LEU A 667 -11.15 -18.64 1.45
CA LEU A 667 -12.19 -17.95 2.20
C LEU A 667 -13.36 -18.84 2.68
N MET A 668 -13.42 -20.11 2.27
CA MET A 668 -14.38 -21.11 2.79
C MET A 668 -13.75 -22.21 3.64
N ARG A 669 -12.46 -22.10 4.03
CA ARG A 669 -11.74 -23.11 4.82
C ARG A 669 -11.29 -22.65 6.22
N ASN A 670 -12.18 -21.98 6.96
CA ASN A 670 -12.40 -22.37 8.37
C ASN A 670 -13.73 -21.83 8.96
N PRO A 671 -14.66 -22.71 9.37
CA PRO A 671 -15.93 -22.30 9.97
C PRO A 671 -15.98 -22.52 11.49
N GLU A 672 -15.78 -21.47 12.30
CA GLU A 672 -16.27 -21.41 13.70
C GLU A 672 -16.77 -20.01 14.07
N ALA A 673 -17.98 -19.68 13.62
CA ALA A 673 -18.69 -18.45 13.99
C ALA A 673 -20.22 -18.62 13.95
N CYS A 674 -20.76 -19.68 14.57
CA CYS A 674 -22.22 -19.95 14.56
C CYS A 674 -22.76 -20.50 15.90
N ARG A 675 -22.57 -19.71 16.98
CA ARG A 675 -23.15 -19.89 18.33
C ARG A 675 -23.10 -18.51 19.02
N VAL A 676 -24.15 -17.93 19.62
CA VAL A 676 -25.57 -18.29 19.77
C VAL A 676 -26.39 -16.97 19.79
N PHE A 677 -27.59 -16.93 19.21
CA PHE A 677 -28.72 -16.16 19.77
C PHE A 677 -30.07 -16.53 19.13
N ALA A 678 -30.84 -17.39 19.81
CA ALA A 678 -32.28 -17.60 19.57
C ALA A 678 -32.93 -18.30 20.77
N ILE A 679 -33.52 -17.55 21.71
CA ILE A 679 -34.38 -18.08 22.78
C ILE A 679 -35.57 -17.13 22.98
N GLN A 680 -36.73 -17.46 22.41
CA GLN A 680 -38.04 -17.49 23.11
C GLN A 680 -39.22 -17.81 22.16
N ARG A 681 -40.29 -18.39 22.76
CA ARG A 681 -41.60 -18.78 22.18
C ARG A 681 -41.55 -20.06 21.30
N LYS A 682 -41.99 -21.27 21.69
CA LYS A 682 -43.00 -21.81 22.66
C LYS A 682 -44.36 -22.12 21.99
N GLU A 683 -44.90 -23.32 22.25
CA GLU A 683 -46.13 -23.94 21.69
C GLU A 683 -46.08 -24.22 20.15
N THR A 684 -46.69 -25.28 19.57
CA THR A 684 -47.64 -26.31 20.07
C THR A 684 -47.51 -27.64 19.28
N MET A 685 -47.99 -28.76 19.87
CA MET A 685 -48.50 -30.02 19.24
C MET A 685 -47.54 -30.84 18.32
N SER A 686 -47.25 -32.14 18.51
CA SER A 686 -48.00 -33.36 18.90
C SER A 686 -48.68 -34.09 17.73
N GLY A 687 -48.27 -35.34 17.46
CA GLY A 687 -48.85 -36.21 16.43
C GLY A 687 -47.86 -37.24 15.91
N ASP A 688 -48.17 -38.51 16.14
CA ASP A 688 -47.45 -39.71 15.75
C ASP A 688 -47.26 -39.88 14.23
N ASP A 689 -46.24 -40.64 13.82
CA ASP A 689 -46.47 -42.07 13.52
C ASP A 689 -45.19 -42.89 13.73
N THR A 690 -45.32 -44.22 13.74
CA THR A 690 -44.29 -45.17 14.22
C THR A 690 -43.91 -46.22 13.17
N THR A 691 -42.88 -47.01 13.50
CA THR A 691 -42.42 -48.24 12.80
C THR A 691 -41.69 -48.07 11.45
N SER A 692 -40.36 -48.23 11.48
CA SER A 692 -39.67 -49.25 10.66
C SER A 692 -38.20 -49.43 11.05
N ARG A 693 -37.72 -50.69 11.05
CA ARG A 693 -36.30 -51.11 10.98
C ARG A 693 -35.34 -50.57 12.05
N ALA A 694 -35.44 -51.18 13.23
CA ALA A 694 -34.29 -51.34 14.11
C ALA A 694 -33.26 -52.31 13.48
N SER A 695 -32.30 -51.80 12.70
CA SER A 695 -31.21 -52.61 12.12
C SER A 695 -29.91 -51.84 11.85
N MET A 696 -29.61 -50.78 12.61
CA MET A 696 -28.41 -49.94 12.35
C MET A 696 -27.77 -49.24 13.58
N PHE A 697 -28.07 -49.67 14.81
CA PHE A 697 -27.67 -48.98 16.05
C PHE A 697 -26.49 -49.61 16.80
N LEU A 698 -25.37 -49.85 16.09
CA LEU A 698 -24.09 -50.21 16.73
C LEU A 698 -22.85 -49.38 16.30
N PRO A 699 -22.71 -48.87 15.05
CA PRO A 699 -21.54 -48.06 14.68
C PRO A 699 -21.64 -46.58 15.12
N LEU A 700 -22.77 -46.15 15.70
CA LEU A 700 -23.09 -44.74 15.97
C LEU A 700 -22.74 -44.23 17.38
N LEU A 701 -22.44 -45.10 18.34
CA LEU A 701 -22.11 -44.70 19.71
C LEU A 701 -20.63 -44.29 19.89
N LEU A 702 -19.72 -44.92 19.14
CA LEU A 702 -18.27 -44.63 19.24
C LEU A 702 -17.91 -43.17 18.86
N PRO A 703 -18.44 -42.59 17.76
CA PRO A 703 -18.13 -41.21 17.39
C PRO A 703 -18.61 -40.18 18.43
N LEU A 704 -19.78 -40.42 19.06
CA LEU A 704 -20.37 -39.51 20.04
C LEU A 704 -19.55 -39.40 21.34
N LEU A 705 -18.91 -40.50 21.78
CA LEU A 705 -18.01 -40.50 22.93
C LEU A 705 -16.63 -39.89 22.60
N LEU A 706 -16.16 -40.02 21.36
CA LEU A 706 -14.86 -39.49 20.93
C LEU A 706 -14.88 -38.00 20.54
N CYS A 707 -16.03 -37.46 20.09
CA CYS A 707 -16.20 -36.04 19.77
C CYS A 707 -15.69 -35.04 20.84
N PRO A 708 -16.07 -35.13 22.14
CA PRO A 708 -15.56 -34.21 23.16
C PRO A 708 -14.04 -34.37 23.39
N PHE A 709 -13.51 -35.58 23.25
CA PHE A 709 -12.07 -35.81 23.29
C PHE A 709 -11.36 -35.14 22.12
N PHE A 710 -11.91 -35.23 20.90
CA PHE A 710 -11.36 -34.57 19.71
C PHE A 710 -11.41 -33.04 19.80
N PHE A 711 -12.50 -32.46 20.33
CA PHE A 711 -12.62 -31.00 20.54
C PHE A 711 -11.62 -30.44 21.55
N ILE A 712 -11.09 -31.26 22.47
CA ILE A 712 -10.07 -30.85 23.44
C ILE A 712 -8.65 -31.18 22.92
N LEU A 713 -8.47 -32.36 22.32
CA LEU A 713 -7.19 -32.80 21.74
C LEU A 713 -6.77 -31.96 20.54
N TYR A 714 -7.67 -31.62 19.61
CA TYR A 714 -7.28 -30.92 18.38
C TYR A 714 -6.65 -29.53 18.67
N PRO A 715 -7.24 -28.65 19.52
CA PRO A 715 -6.56 -27.43 19.97
C PRO A 715 -5.28 -27.70 20.77
N GLY A 716 -5.25 -28.76 21.58
CA GLY A 716 -4.06 -29.15 22.37
C GLY A 716 -2.88 -29.58 21.50
N VAL A 717 -3.12 -30.46 20.52
CA VAL A 717 -2.14 -30.93 19.53
C VAL A 717 -1.69 -29.79 18.64
N ASN A 718 -2.59 -28.93 18.16
CA ASN A 718 -2.22 -27.75 17.37
C ASN A 718 -1.34 -26.79 18.18
N LYS A 719 -1.64 -26.56 19.47
CA LYS A 719 -0.76 -25.80 20.37
C LYS A 719 0.59 -26.49 20.59
N LEU A 720 0.64 -27.81 20.73
CA LEU A 720 1.88 -28.58 20.92
C LEU A 720 2.76 -28.55 19.65
N VAL A 721 2.15 -28.69 18.46
CA VAL A 721 2.84 -28.61 17.15
C VAL A 721 3.36 -27.21 16.91
N ALA A 722 2.55 -26.17 17.16
CA ALA A 722 3.00 -24.78 17.12
C ALA A 722 4.15 -24.55 18.12
N TYR A 723 4.03 -25.02 19.36
CA TYR A 723 5.08 -24.90 20.38
C TYR A 723 6.39 -25.60 19.96
N LYS A 724 6.32 -26.79 19.36
CA LYS A 724 7.51 -27.50 18.82
C LYS A 724 8.15 -26.73 17.68
N ARG A 725 7.37 -26.28 16.69
CA ARG A 725 7.86 -25.48 15.54
C ARG A 725 8.50 -24.17 16.01
N ASP A 726 7.83 -23.46 16.90
CA ASP A 726 8.27 -22.17 17.43
C ASP A 726 9.50 -22.35 18.35
N SER A 727 9.63 -23.49 19.04
CA SER A 727 10.86 -23.84 19.79
C SER A 727 12.02 -24.20 18.85
N ALA A 728 11.77 -24.86 17.71
CA ALA A 728 12.79 -25.10 16.68
C ALA A 728 13.20 -23.81 15.93
N LEU A 729 12.35 -22.78 15.91
CA LEU A 729 12.73 -21.42 15.51
C LEU A 729 13.64 -20.77 16.56
N ALA A 730 13.29 -20.84 17.85
CA ALA A 730 14.12 -20.30 18.92
C ALA A 730 15.54 -20.90 18.96
N HIS A 731 15.69 -22.20 18.74
CA HIS A 731 17.03 -22.83 18.71
C HIS A 731 17.87 -22.37 17.51
N ARG A 732 17.28 -22.26 16.30
CA ARG A 732 17.98 -21.76 15.11
C ARG A 732 18.36 -20.29 15.21
N MET A 733 17.52 -19.46 15.86
CA MET A 733 17.78 -18.04 16.07
C MET A 733 18.54 -17.75 17.37
N HIS A 734 19.17 -18.77 18.00
CA HIS A 734 19.90 -18.67 19.27
C HIS A 734 19.18 -17.89 20.39
N CYS A 735 17.83 -17.97 20.41
CA CYS A 735 17.01 -17.19 21.34
C CYS A 735 17.03 -17.80 22.74
N MET A 736 17.33 -16.98 23.73
CA MET A 736 17.36 -17.36 25.14
C MET A 736 16.11 -16.84 25.87
N PRO A 737 15.57 -17.55 26.88
CA PRO A 737 14.45 -17.03 27.65
C PRO A 737 14.86 -15.77 28.45
N PRO A 738 13.96 -14.78 28.62
CA PRO A 738 14.17 -13.72 29.61
C PRO A 738 14.08 -14.30 31.03
N PRO A 739 14.56 -13.53 32.03
CA PRO A 739 14.16 -13.73 33.42
C PRO A 739 12.63 -13.83 33.57
N GLU A 740 12.17 -14.69 34.47
CA GLU A 740 10.76 -14.77 34.86
C GLU A 740 10.57 -14.14 36.25
N LEU A 741 9.44 -13.46 36.43
CA LEU A 741 9.06 -12.84 37.70
C LEU A 741 8.60 -13.94 38.68
N PRO A 742 9.28 -14.14 39.83
CA PRO A 742 8.93 -15.21 40.75
C PRO A 742 7.57 -14.94 41.39
N ASN A 743 6.65 -15.89 41.26
CA ASN A 743 5.34 -15.85 41.89
C ASN A 743 5.42 -16.50 43.28
N LYS A 744 4.99 -15.79 44.34
CA LYS A 744 4.90 -16.39 45.69
C LYS A 744 3.66 -17.26 45.82
N TRP A 745 2.58 -16.93 45.10
CA TRP A 745 1.32 -17.68 45.08
C TRP A 745 1.07 -18.28 43.69
N PRO A 746 0.35 -19.41 43.57
CA PRO A 746 0.02 -20.00 42.26
C PRO A 746 -0.64 -19.00 41.31
N LEU A 747 -0.34 -19.12 40.02
CA LEU A 747 -0.90 -18.29 38.93
C LEU A 747 -0.65 -16.77 39.08
N GLY A 748 0.32 -16.34 39.90
CA GLY A 748 0.68 -14.94 40.10
C GLY A 748 -0.38 -14.12 40.85
N ILE A 749 -1.21 -14.77 41.67
CA ILE A 749 -2.29 -14.11 42.43
C ILE A 749 -1.74 -13.06 43.41
N ASP A 750 -0.52 -13.23 43.91
CA ASP A 750 0.20 -12.24 44.71
C ASP A 750 0.51 -10.95 43.93
N TRP A 751 0.93 -11.06 42.66
CA TRP A 751 1.10 -9.91 41.76
C TRP A 751 -0.24 -9.25 41.40
N VAL A 752 -1.29 -10.04 41.14
CA VAL A 752 -2.66 -9.50 40.97
C VAL A 752 -3.06 -8.68 42.19
N ARG A 753 -2.88 -9.22 43.41
CA ARG A 753 -3.19 -8.53 44.66
C ARG A 753 -2.40 -7.23 44.80
N GLY A 754 -1.08 -7.26 44.58
CA GLY A 754 -0.22 -6.07 44.65
C GLY A 754 -0.64 -4.96 43.69
N LEU A 755 -0.96 -5.30 42.44
CA LEU A 755 -1.47 -4.35 41.45
C LEU A 755 -2.80 -3.71 41.90
N TRP A 756 -3.68 -4.44 42.59
CA TRP A 756 -4.93 -3.87 43.11
C TRP A 756 -4.74 -3.03 44.38
N THR A 757 -3.90 -3.45 45.34
CA THR A 757 -3.64 -2.67 46.57
C THR A 757 -2.89 -1.38 46.27
N SER A 758 -1.78 -1.44 45.53
CA SER A 758 -1.04 -0.24 45.13
C SER A 758 -1.85 0.68 44.23
N ASN A 759 -2.85 0.17 43.49
CA ASN A 759 -3.81 1.03 42.79
C ASN A 759 -4.81 1.71 43.72
N ALA A 760 -5.30 1.04 44.76
CA ALA A 760 -6.20 1.63 45.75
C ALA A 760 -5.49 2.69 46.62
N GLU A 761 -4.20 2.50 46.88
CA GLU A 761 -3.32 3.45 47.57
C GLU A 761 -2.88 4.64 46.71
N GLY A 762 -3.07 4.56 45.38
CA GLY A 762 -2.61 5.56 44.42
C GLY A 762 -1.11 5.51 44.10
N ARG A 763 -0.43 4.39 44.32
CA ARG A 763 1.02 4.20 44.12
C ARG A 763 1.38 3.08 43.13
N LEU A 764 0.52 2.85 42.12
CA LEU A 764 0.67 1.78 41.14
C LEU A 764 1.92 1.90 40.24
N LEU A 765 2.22 3.08 39.68
CA LEU A 765 3.44 3.26 38.88
C LEU A 765 4.73 3.23 39.72
N PRO A 766 4.77 3.78 40.95
CA PRO A 766 5.85 3.51 41.91
C PRO A 766 6.10 2.01 42.14
N PHE A 767 5.03 1.21 42.31
CA PHE A 767 5.13 -0.25 42.47
C PHE A 767 5.75 -0.95 41.24
N LEU A 768 5.35 -0.54 40.02
CA LEU A 768 5.99 -1.03 38.79
C LEU A 768 7.47 -0.62 38.69
N CYS A 769 7.83 0.57 39.17
CA CYS A 769 9.24 1.01 39.21
C CYS A 769 10.08 0.23 40.22
N SER A 770 9.53 -0.20 41.36
CA SER A 770 10.26 -1.11 42.27
C SER A 770 10.55 -2.46 41.61
N ILE A 771 9.58 -3.05 40.90
CA ILE A 771 9.80 -4.31 40.17
C ILE A 771 10.89 -4.15 39.10
N ALA A 772 10.87 -3.04 38.35
CA ALA A 772 11.87 -2.79 37.31
C ALA A 772 13.31 -2.69 37.85
N LYS A 773 13.49 -2.05 39.01
CA LYS A 773 14.81 -1.83 39.62
C LYS A 773 15.50 -3.15 40.04
N ASP A 774 14.74 -4.18 40.41
CA ASP A 774 15.29 -5.51 40.73
C ASP A 774 15.84 -6.27 39.49
N TYR A 775 15.57 -5.77 38.27
CA TYR A 775 15.99 -6.37 37.00
C TYR A 775 16.90 -5.48 36.15
N GLU A 776 17.32 -4.29 36.63
CA GLU A 776 18.42 -3.54 36.03
C GLU A 776 19.76 -4.29 36.24
N PRO A 777 20.69 -4.36 35.25
CA PRO A 777 20.64 -3.79 33.90
C PRO A 777 20.14 -4.77 32.83
N ARG A 778 19.49 -5.89 33.21
CA ARG A 778 19.02 -6.92 32.25
C ARG A 778 17.82 -6.44 31.42
N ASN A 779 17.20 -5.32 31.83
CA ASN A 779 16.26 -4.49 31.06
C ASN A 779 15.00 -5.18 30.49
N MET A 780 14.71 -6.42 30.88
CA MET A 780 13.54 -7.16 30.45
C MET A 780 13.16 -8.26 31.46
N LEU A 781 11.85 -8.45 31.66
CA LEU A 781 11.30 -9.55 32.46
C LEU A 781 10.04 -10.12 31.82
N SER A 782 9.75 -11.39 32.11
CA SER A 782 8.51 -12.05 31.71
C SER A 782 7.68 -12.47 32.91
N GLN A 783 6.36 -12.54 32.73
CA GLN A 783 5.41 -12.99 33.75
C GLN A 783 4.24 -13.75 33.12
N TYR A 784 3.63 -14.64 33.91
CA TYR A 784 2.30 -15.18 33.65
C TYR A 784 1.36 -14.66 34.74
N LEU A 785 0.13 -14.29 34.35
CA LEU A 785 -0.85 -13.72 35.27
C LEU A 785 -2.22 -14.39 35.04
N LEU A 786 -2.70 -15.15 36.02
CA LEU A 786 -3.84 -16.07 35.88
C LEU A 786 -3.61 -17.05 34.71
N PHE A 787 -4.68 -17.60 34.11
CA PHE A 787 -4.58 -18.36 32.85
C PHE A 787 -4.45 -17.43 31.61
N GLY A 788 -3.77 -16.28 31.77
CA GLY A 788 -3.53 -15.31 30.70
C GLY A 788 -2.33 -15.66 29.81
N PRO A 789 -2.13 -14.93 28.70
CA PRO A 789 -0.94 -15.08 27.85
C PRO A 789 0.33 -14.62 28.59
N ARG A 790 1.49 -15.16 28.20
CA ARG A 790 2.79 -14.65 28.68
C ARG A 790 2.90 -13.17 28.36
N THR A 791 3.34 -12.40 29.34
CA THR A 791 3.55 -10.96 29.22
C THR A 791 5.02 -10.65 29.43
N PHE A 792 5.62 -9.95 28.48
CA PHE A 792 6.98 -9.41 28.56
C PHE A 792 6.90 -7.91 28.88
N HIS A 793 7.70 -7.43 29.84
CA HIS A 793 7.90 -5.99 30.06
C HIS A 793 9.29 -5.61 29.54
N ILE A 794 9.34 -4.65 28.62
CA ILE A 794 10.59 -4.21 27.97
C ILE A 794 10.97 -2.80 28.46
N LEU A 795 12.25 -2.63 28.78
CA LEU A 795 12.86 -1.33 29.11
C LEU A 795 13.89 -0.90 28.05
N GLU A 796 14.55 -1.84 27.37
CA GLU A 796 15.58 -1.57 26.36
C GLU A 796 15.01 -0.86 25.11
N PRO A 797 15.56 0.30 24.68
CA PRO A 797 15.05 1.07 23.53
C PRO A 797 14.95 0.31 22.21
N ARG A 798 15.88 -0.63 21.94
CA ARG A 798 15.86 -1.46 20.72
C ARG A 798 14.65 -2.40 20.65
N ASN A 799 14.13 -2.84 21.80
CA ASN A 799 12.89 -3.61 21.85
C ASN A 799 11.66 -2.71 21.63
N LEU A 800 11.69 -1.44 22.03
CA LEU A 800 10.63 -0.47 21.71
C LEU A 800 10.60 -0.15 20.21
N GLU A 801 11.76 0.06 19.59
CA GLU A 801 11.91 0.27 18.15
C GLU A 801 11.33 -0.90 17.34
N ALA A 802 11.67 -2.14 17.70
CA ALA A 802 11.11 -3.33 17.06
C ALA A 802 9.58 -3.40 17.18
N VAL A 803 9.01 -3.09 18.35
CA VAL A 803 7.55 -3.16 18.61
C VAL A 803 6.76 -2.01 17.99
N LEU A 804 7.38 -0.85 17.77
CA LEU A 804 6.70 0.37 17.30
C LEU A 804 7.04 0.77 15.87
N SER A 805 8.15 0.29 15.31
CA SER A 805 8.61 0.60 13.95
C SER A 805 8.93 -0.67 13.15
N SER A 806 10.07 -1.32 13.41
CA SER A 806 10.66 -2.29 12.47
C SER A 806 9.80 -3.55 12.26
N ASN A 807 9.24 -4.11 13.33
CA ASN A 807 8.35 -5.26 13.26
C ASN A 807 6.88 -4.83 13.50
N PHE A 808 6.50 -3.59 13.17
CA PHE A 808 5.17 -3.03 13.47
C PHE A 808 4.00 -3.91 12.98
N ALA A 809 4.14 -4.56 11.82
CA ALA A 809 3.14 -5.46 11.26
C ALA A 809 2.91 -6.74 12.10
N ASP A 810 3.83 -7.06 13.00
CA ASP A 810 3.79 -8.25 13.86
C ASP A 810 2.96 -8.00 15.13
N TYR A 811 2.63 -6.74 15.44
CA TYR A 811 2.20 -6.30 16.77
C TYR A 811 0.84 -5.55 16.74
N GLY A 812 -0.22 -6.27 17.09
CA GLY A 812 -1.59 -5.76 17.20
C GLY A 812 -1.97 -5.23 18.59
N PHE A 813 -3.24 -4.86 18.72
CA PHE A 813 -3.91 -4.39 19.94
C PHE A 813 -4.59 -5.51 20.73
N GLY A 814 -4.90 -6.65 20.09
CA GLY A 814 -5.60 -7.77 20.72
C GLY A 814 -6.93 -7.36 21.35
N VAL A 815 -7.22 -7.87 22.56
CA VAL A 815 -8.46 -7.59 23.31
C VAL A 815 -8.70 -6.11 23.65
N ARG A 816 -7.74 -5.19 23.44
CA ARG A 816 -7.92 -3.75 23.70
C ARG A 816 -9.16 -3.16 23.01
N ALA A 817 -9.45 -3.59 21.77
CA ALA A 817 -10.62 -3.10 21.04
C ALA A 817 -11.92 -3.37 21.80
N GLU A 818 -12.11 -4.61 22.28
CA GLU A 818 -13.26 -5.03 23.11
C GLU A 818 -13.29 -4.32 24.47
N ILE A 819 -12.11 -4.10 25.05
CA ILE A 819 -11.96 -3.45 26.36
C ILE A 819 -12.46 -2.00 26.28
N PHE A 820 -12.03 -1.23 25.27
CA PHE A 820 -12.31 0.20 25.10
C PHE A 820 -13.62 0.54 24.37
N ALA A 821 -14.16 -0.38 23.55
CA ALA A 821 -15.40 -0.18 22.78
C ALA A 821 -16.61 0.39 23.58
N PRO A 822 -16.84 0.05 24.87
CA PRO A 822 -18.00 0.59 25.60
C PRO A 822 -18.00 2.11 25.80
N LEU A 823 -16.85 2.80 25.68
CA LEU A 823 -16.74 4.26 25.77
C LEU A 823 -16.29 4.88 24.44
N LEU A 824 -15.26 4.31 23.80
CA LEU A 824 -14.60 4.88 22.62
C LEU A 824 -15.08 4.29 21.28
N GLY A 825 -15.95 3.27 21.33
CA GLY A 825 -16.53 2.66 20.13
C GLY A 825 -15.50 2.25 19.08
N ARG A 826 -15.72 2.66 17.83
CA ARG A 826 -14.81 2.45 16.68
C ARG A 826 -14.08 3.74 16.32
N GLY A 827 -12.80 3.84 16.67
CA GLY A 827 -11.95 4.98 16.30
C GLY A 827 -10.46 4.67 16.41
N ILE A 828 -9.62 5.71 16.32
CA ILE A 828 -8.16 5.57 16.19
C ILE A 828 -7.47 4.77 17.32
N PHE A 829 -8.04 4.70 18.53
CA PHE A 829 -7.51 3.90 19.65
C PHE A 829 -8.03 2.46 19.73
N THR A 830 -9.06 2.10 18.95
CA THR A 830 -9.71 0.77 18.99
C THR A 830 -9.64 -0.01 17.67
N GLN A 831 -9.26 0.63 16.58
CA GLN A 831 -9.12 0.02 15.25
C GLN A 831 -7.67 -0.39 14.93
N GLU A 832 -7.51 -1.29 13.95
CA GLU A 832 -6.24 -1.72 13.38
C GLU A 832 -6.30 -1.75 11.83
N GLY A 833 -5.18 -1.99 11.17
CA GLY A 833 -5.09 -2.15 9.71
C GLY A 833 -5.65 -0.97 8.92
N ALA A 834 -6.37 -1.26 7.83
CA ALA A 834 -6.96 -0.24 6.95
C ALA A 834 -7.95 0.69 7.66
N ALA A 835 -8.75 0.18 8.62
CA ALA A 835 -9.70 0.99 9.39
C ALA A 835 -8.98 2.04 10.26
N TRP A 836 -7.88 1.65 10.91
CA TRP A 836 -7.01 2.58 11.63
C TRP A 836 -6.32 3.58 10.70
N LYS A 837 -5.83 3.13 9.53
CA LYS A 837 -5.20 4.02 8.52
C LYS A 837 -6.17 5.10 8.04
N HIS A 838 -7.43 4.74 7.78
CA HIS A 838 -8.49 5.69 7.42
C HIS A 838 -8.76 6.71 8.54
N SER A 839 -9.00 6.25 9.78
CA SER A 839 -9.21 7.14 10.93
C SER A 839 -8.01 8.04 11.24
N ARG A 840 -6.78 7.55 11.03
CA ARG A 840 -5.57 8.36 11.15
C ARG A 840 -5.51 9.44 10.09
N GLU A 841 -5.77 9.12 8.83
CA GLU A 841 -5.64 10.09 7.73
C GLU A 841 -6.74 11.16 7.78
N LEU A 842 -7.97 10.78 8.14
CA LEU A 842 -9.07 11.70 8.42
C LEU A 842 -8.67 12.78 9.44
N LEU A 843 -8.11 12.36 10.57
CA LEU A 843 -7.66 13.27 11.62
C LEU A 843 -6.38 14.04 11.24
N ARG A 844 -5.46 13.41 10.49
CA ARG A 844 -4.20 14.04 10.06
C ARG A 844 -4.45 15.31 9.25
N LYS A 845 -5.37 15.25 8.27
CA LYS A 845 -5.77 16.41 7.45
C LYS A 845 -6.09 17.65 8.30
N GLN A 846 -6.80 17.44 9.42
CA GLN A 846 -7.27 18.53 10.27
C GLN A 846 -6.19 19.02 11.24
N PHE A 847 -5.39 18.14 11.84
CA PHE A 847 -4.25 18.56 12.66
C PHE A 847 -3.17 19.30 11.87
N VAL A 848 -2.91 18.91 10.61
CA VAL A 848 -2.02 19.65 9.70
C VAL A 848 -2.55 21.06 9.39
N ARG A 849 -3.87 21.26 9.32
CA ARG A 849 -4.45 22.60 9.15
C ARG A 849 -4.42 23.43 10.43
N ALA A 850 -4.73 22.84 11.57
CA ALA A 850 -4.57 23.49 12.88
C ALA A 850 -3.11 23.94 13.12
N GLN A 851 -2.14 23.18 12.63
CA GLN A 851 -0.72 23.53 12.61
C GLN A 851 -0.38 24.80 11.78
N TYR A 852 -1.28 25.34 10.97
CA TYR A 852 -1.08 26.64 10.28
C TYR A 852 -2.05 27.74 10.74
N GLN A 853 -2.91 27.48 11.74
CA GLN A 853 -3.78 28.50 12.33
C GLN A 853 -3.04 29.35 13.37
N ASN A 854 -3.50 30.59 13.54
CA ASN A 854 -2.96 31.49 14.57
C ASN A 854 -3.33 31.01 15.98
N LEU A 855 -2.49 31.35 16.96
CA LEU A 855 -2.69 31.02 18.39
C LEU A 855 -3.89 31.75 19.04
N SER A 856 -4.68 32.50 18.26
CA SER A 856 -5.96 33.08 18.67
C SER A 856 -6.95 32.04 19.19
N HIS A 857 -6.85 30.78 18.74
CA HIS A 857 -7.62 29.66 19.30
C HIS A 857 -7.44 29.46 20.81
N PHE A 858 -6.27 29.82 21.35
CA PHE A 858 -5.98 29.70 22.79
C PHE A 858 -6.19 30.99 23.57
N GLN A 859 -6.41 32.13 22.90
CA GLN A 859 -6.54 33.44 23.56
C GLN A 859 -7.74 33.46 24.51
N GLU A 860 -8.96 33.37 23.98
CA GLU A 860 -10.19 33.47 24.78
C GLU A 860 -10.24 32.43 25.92
N HIS A 861 -9.87 31.18 25.66
CA HIS A 861 -9.99 30.10 26.65
C HIS A 861 -8.98 30.25 27.81
N VAL A 862 -7.76 30.75 27.54
CA VAL A 862 -6.79 31.05 28.60
C VAL A 862 -7.12 32.37 29.31
N ASP A 863 -7.69 33.36 28.62
CA ASP A 863 -8.20 34.57 29.28
C ASP A 863 -9.37 34.26 30.23
N ASN A 864 -10.26 33.33 29.83
CA ASN A 864 -11.29 32.76 30.69
C ASN A 864 -10.71 31.95 31.86
N LEU A 865 -9.56 31.27 31.70
CA LEU A 865 -8.86 30.66 32.84
C LEU A 865 -8.36 31.75 33.81
N LEU A 866 -7.72 32.80 33.32
CA LEU A 866 -7.15 33.88 34.12
C LEU A 866 -8.20 34.74 34.83
N SER A 867 -9.44 34.81 34.33
CA SER A 867 -10.56 35.48 35.00
C SER A 867 -11.15 34.67 36.15
N ARG A 868 -10.93 33.34 36.18
CA ARG A 868 -11.37 32.44 37.28
C ARG A 868 -10.35 32.30 38.42
N LEU A 869 -9.16 32.88 38.29
CA LEU A 869 -8.15 32.91 39.36
C LEU A 869 -8.41 34.09 40.32
N PRO A 870 -8.31 33.90 41.65
CA PRO A 870 -8.43 34.99 42.62
C PRO A 870 -7.23 35.95 42.50
N ASP A 871 -7.39 37.20 42.96
CA ASP A 871 -6.29 38.16 42.96
C ASP A 871 -5.18 37.76 43.96
N GLN A 872 -5.57 37.15 45.08
CA GLN A 872 -4.69 36.49 46.03
C GLN A 872 -5.42 35.30 46.67
N GLY A 873 -4.81 34.12 46.73
CA GLY A 873 -5.39 32.98 47.44
C GLY A 873 -4.77 31.63 47.12
N VAL A 874 -5.37 30.57 47.68
CA VAL A 874 -5.04 29.17 47.33
C VAL A 874 -6.07 28.64 46.34
N VAL A 875 -5.61 28.11 45.21
CA VAL A 875 -6.46 27.60 44.12
C VAL A 875 -5.93 26.26 43.59
N ASP A 876 -6.82 25.32 43.28
CA ASP A 876 -6.46 24.08 42.58
C ASP A 876 -6.55 24.28 41.07
N LEU A 877 -5.41 24.27 40.39
CA LEU A 877 -5.35 24.44 38.94
C LEU A 877 -5.75 23.16 38.18
N GLN A 878 -5.70 21.97 38.78
CA GLN A 878 -5.95 20.72 38.04
C GLN A 878 -7.38 20.67 37.48
N PRO A 879 -8.46 20.92 38.26
CA PRO A 879 -9.82 21.02 37.72
C PRO A 879 -9.95 22.11 36.64
N LEU A 880 -9.31 23.26 36.83
CA LEU A 880 -9.34 24.37 35.88
C LEU A 880 -8.63 24.02 34.56
N PHE A 881 -7.55 23.23 34.59
CA PHE A 881 -6.92 22.70 33.39
C PHE A 881 -7.81 21.68 32.66
N PHE A 882 -8.54 20.81 33.37
CA PHE A 882 -9.53 19.91 32.76
C PHE A 882 -10.75 20.63 32.15
N SER A 883 -11.06 21.85 32.61
CA SER A 883 -12.03 22.76 31.97
C SER A 883 -11.42 23.52 30.80
N LEU A 884 -10.21 24.07 30.93
CA LEU A 884 -9.49 24.76 29.83
C LEU A 884 -9.37 23.85 28.61
N THR A 885 -8.86 22.63 28.80
CA THR A 885 -8.60 21.72 27.68
C THR A 885 -9.88 21.08 27.13
N LEU A 886 -10.96 21.05 27.92
CA LEU A 886 -12.30 20.76 27.41
C LEU A 886 -12.79 21.91 26.53
N ASP A 887 -12.61 23.17 26.95
CA ASP A 887 -13.04 24.36 26.22
C ASP A 887 -12.26 24.54 24.90
N THR A 888 -10.93 24.37 24.90
CA THR A 888 -10.08 24.43 23.69
C THR A 888 -10.30 23.25 22.75
N THR A 889 -10.45 22.02 23.28
CA THR A 889 -10.68 20.82 22.46
C THR A 889 -12.07 20.82 21.87
N THR A 890 -13.10 21.28 22.60
CA THR A 890 -14.46 21.43 22.04
C THR A 890 -14.53 22.57 21.02
N ALA A 891 -13.85 23.69 21.26
CA ALA A 891 -13.70 24.73 20.24
C ALA A 891 -13.01 24.22 18.98
N LEU A 892 -11.90 23.48 19.10
CA LEU A 892 -11.17 22.90 17.97
C LEU A 892 -12.06 21.90 17.23
N LEU A 893 -12.64 20.94 17.94
CA LEU A 893 -13.45 19.87 17.37
C LEU A 893 -14.72 20.40 16.73
N MET A 894 -15.50 21.19 17.46
CA MET A 894 -16.90 21.49 17.16
C MET A 894 -17.13 22.89 16.59
N GLY A 895 -16.07 23.69 16.43
CA GLY A 895 -16.14 25.09 16.00
C GLY A 895 -16.84 26.02 16.99
N LYS A 896 -17.05 25.57 18.24
CA LYS A 896 -17.63 26.33 19.35
C LYS A 896 -17.24 25.67 20.66
N SER A 897 -16.78 26.46 21.63
CA SER A 897 -16.47 25.96 22.97
C SER A 897 -17.72 25.61 23.78
N VAL A 898 -17.58 24.72 24.75
CA VAL A 898 -18.59 24.51 25.81
C VAL A 898 -18.50 25.54 26.94
N TYR A 899 -17.52 26.45 26.89
CA TYR A 899 -17.37 27.61 27.78
C TYR A 899 -17.44 27.27 29.28
N SER A 900 -16.91 26.12 29.68
CA SER A 900 -16.92 25.61 31.06
C SER A 900 -16.08 26.45 32.04
N LEU A 901 -15.29 27.41 31.56
CA LEU A 901 -14.64 28.43 32.38
C LEU A 901 -15.41 29.76 32.51
N ARG A 902 -16.38 30.06 31.63
CA ARG A 902 -17.06 31.38 31.60
C ARG A 902 -18.00 31.54 32.80
N ALA A 903 -18.06 32.75 33.37
CA ALA A 903 -18.75 33.02 34.62
C ALA A 903 -20.23 33.45 34.46
N ASP A 904 -20.67 33.70 33.23
CA ASP A 904 -21.98 34.26 32.87
C ASP A 904 -22.95 33.24 32.25
N ILE A 905 -22.51 32.01 31.99
CA ILE A 905 -23.32 30.93 31.41
C ILE A 905 -23.56 29.85 32.47
N ASP A 906 -24.82 29.67 32.90
CA ASP A 906 -25.23 28.60 33.82
C ASP A 906 -25.41 27.23 33.10
N GLN A 907 -24.32 26.73 32.50
CA GLN A 907 -24.21 25.34 32.00
C GLN A 907 -23.48 24.42 32.99
N ASP A 908 -23.25 24.94 34.20
CA ASP A 908 -22.31 24.42 35.18
C ASP A 908 -22.74 23.04 35.71
N ALA A 909 -24.04 22.74 35.77
CA ALA A 909 -24.54 21.40 36.13
C ALA A 909 -24.22 20.30 35.08
N GLU A 910 -24.42 20.57 33.79
CA GLU A 910 -24.30 19.55 32.72
C GLU A 910 -22.83 19.24 32.40
N ASN A 911 -21.98 20.27 32.32
CA ASN A 911 -20.54 20.10 32.10
C ASN A 911 -19.85 19.38 33.27
N ARG A 912 -20.37 19.53 34.50
CA ARG A 912 -19.95 18.74 35.67
C ARG A 912 -20.36 17.27 35.58
N ASP A 913 -21.60 16.95 35.21
CA ASP A 913 -22.04 15.55 35.12
C ASP A 913 -21.38 14.81 33.95
N PHE A 914 -21.15 15.49 32.82
CA PHE A 914 -20.29 14.98 31.76
C PHE A 914 -18.88 14.65 32.28
N SER A 915 -18.20 15.62 32.89
CA SER A 915 -16.82 15.44 33.39
C SER A 915 -16.72 14.31 34.44
N LYS A 916 -17.71 14.20 35.32
CA LYS A 916 -17.82 13.14 36.33
C LYS A 916 -18.05 11.76 35.68
N SER A 917 -18.95 11.69 34.71
CA SER A 917 -19.25 10.46 33.96
C SER A 917 -18.06 10.02 33.08
N PHE A 918 -17.39 10.94 32.42
CA PHE A 918 -16.21 10.67 31.59
C PHE A 918 -15.07 10.07 32.41
N ASN A 919 -14.75 10.69 33.56
CA ASN A 919 -13.71 10.20 34.47
C ASN A 919 -14.07 8.81 35.05
N LEU A 920 -15.35 8.57 35.41
CA LEU A 920 -15.83 7.27 35.88
C LEU A 920 -15.81 6.19 34.79
N ALA A 921 -16.12 6.54 33.54
CA ALA A 921 -16.06 5.63 32.41
C ALA A 921 -14.62 5.23 32.09
N GLN A 922 -13.69 6.18 32.04
CA GLN A 922 -12.26 5.87 31.89
C GLN A 922 -11.72 4.98 33.02
N GLU A 923 -12.11 5.23 34.28
CA GLU A 923 -11.68 4.38 35.40
C GLU A 923 -12.21 2.94 35.25
N GLY A 924 -13.42 2.77 34.69
CA GLY A 924 -13.96 1.46 34.32
C GLY A 924 -13.19 0.79 33.18
N LEU A 925 -12.83 1.52 32.12
CA LEU A 925 -11.95 1.01 31.06
C LEU A 925 -10.58 0.59 31.60
N ALA A 926 -10.00 1.39 32.48
CA ALA A 926 -8.70 1.14 33.06
C ALA A 926 -8.72 -0.11 33.98
N LYS A 927 -9.82 -0.37 34.69
CA LYS A 927 -10.02 -1.61 35.47
C LYS A 927 -10.17 -2.83 34.55
N ARG A 928 -10.92 -2.70 33.45
CA ARG A 928 -11.01 -3.75 32.41
C ARG A 928 -9.66 -4.08 31.78
N PHE A 929 -8.83 -3.07 31.52
CA PHE A 929 -7.50 -3.22 30.93
C PHE A 929 -6.53 -3.96 31.87
N ARG A 930 -6.59 -3.69 33.19
CA ARG A 930 -5.77 -4.40 34.21
C ARG A 930 -6.09 -5.90 34.31
N ILE A 931 -7.26 -6.36 33.86
CA ILE A 931 -7.68 -7.77 33.88
C ILE A 931 -7.80 -8.38 32.47
N ALA A 932 -7.12 -7.82 31.46
CA ALA A 932 -7.43 -7.91 30.03
C ALA A 932 -8.12 -9.21 29.50
N PRO A 933 -7.63 -10.45 29.71
CA PRO A 933 -8.30 -11.66 29.21
C PRO A 933 -9.71 -11.89 29.79
N TRP A 934 -10.01 -11.27 30.94
CA TRP A 934 -11.22 -11.41 31.74
C TRP A 934 -12.05 -10.12 31.78
N HIS A 935 -11.84 -9.18 30.85
CA HIS A 935 -12.48 -7.86 30.85
C HIS A 935 -14.01 -7.89 30.93
N THR A 936 -14.62 -8.96 30.43
CA THR A 936 -16.06 -9.25 30.46
C THR A 936 -16.61 -9.33 31.88
N LEU A 937 -15.80 -9.79 32.87
CA LEU A 937 -16.20 -9.87 34.27
C LEU A 937 -16.43 -8.49 34.91
N TYR A 938 -15.72 -7.46 34.46
CA TYR A 938 -15.91 -6.10 34.97
C TYR A 938 -16.93 -5.32 34.13
N ASN A 939 -18.19 -5.35 34.56
CA ASN A 939 -19.28 -4.60 33.93
C ASN A 939 -20.35 -4.12 34.95
N PRO A 940 -20.01 -3.17 35.85
CA PRO A 940 -20.97 -2.67 36.85
C PRO A 940 -22.00 -1.69 36.24
N PRO A 941 -23.24 -1.59 36.80
CA PRO A 941 -24.27 -0.67 36.30
C PRO A 941 -23.88 0.81 36.33
N ALA A 942 -22.96 1.22 37.21
CA ALA A 942 -22.43 2.59 37.26
C ALA A 942 -21.60 2.92 36.00
N PHE A 943 -20.73 2.00 35.57
CA PHE A 943 -19.92 2.15 34.36
C PHE A 943 -20.76 2.24 33.08
N ARG A 944 -21.79 1.38 32.94
CA ARG A 944 -22.72 1.46 31.79
C ARG A 944 -23.48 2.77 31.73
N ARG A 945 -23.95 3.29 32.87
CA ARG A 945 -24.60 4.61 32.93
C ARG A 945 -23.63 5.72 32.55
N ALA A 946 -22.43 5.72 33.10
CA ALA A 946 -21.39 6.71 32.78
C ALA A 946 -21.06 6.78 31.28
N CYS A 947 -20.88 5.62 30.61
CA CYS A 947 -20.68 5.58 29.16
C CYS A 947 -21.89 6.13 28.40
N LYS A 948 -23.12 5.77 28.79
CA LYS A 948 -24.33 6.30 28.16
C LYS A 948 -24.46 7.82 28.31
N THR A 949 -24.13 8.39 29.48
CA THR A 949 -24.13 9.85 29.69
C THR A 949 -23.12 10.55 28.77
N VAL A 950 -21.91 9.99 28.64
CA VAL A 950 -20.88 10.51 27.73
C VAL A 950 -21.32 10.46 26.27
N HIS A 951 -21.94 9.36 25.83
CA HIS A 951 -22.47 9.23 24.47
C HIS A 951 -23.60 10.21 24.21
N ALA A 952 -24.56 10.33 25.14
CA ALA A 952 -25.67 11.26 25.03
C ALA A 952 -25.24 12.74 24.98
N TYR A 953 -24.20 13.13 25.74
CA TYR A 953 -23.64 14.48 25.69
C TYR A 953 -23.12 14.79 24.28
N VAL A 954 -22.22 13.97 23.72
CA VAL A 954 -21.67 14.18 22.37
C VAL A 954 -22.76 14.08 21.29
N GLU A 955 -23.72 13.16 21.42
CA GLU A 955 -24.87 13.07 20.49
C GLU A 955 -25.73 14.34 20.52
N ARG A 956 -25.95 14.96 21.69
CA ARG A 956 -26.71 16.22 21.77
C ARG A 956 -25.97 17.41 21.16
N TYR A 957 -24.64 17.45 21.19
CA TYR A 957 -23.86 18.47 20.48
C TYR A 957 -23.92 18.28 18.95
N ILE A 958 -23.92 17.03 18.47
CA ILE A 958 -24.12 16.71 17.03
C ILE A 958 -25.55 17.11 16.58
N GLU A 959 -26.56 16.98 17.45
CA GLU A 959 -27.92 17.53 17.23
C GLU A 959 -27.92 19.07 17.16
N GLN A 960 -27.38 19.75 18.17
CA GLN A 960 -27.48 21.21 18.31
C GLN A 960 -26.85 21.98 17.14
N ARG A 961 -25.76 21.48 16.56
CA ARG A 961 -25.07 22.14 15.42
C ARG A 961 -25.86 22.08 14.09
N HIS A 962 -27.03 21.42 14.05
CA HIS A 962 -27.88 21.34 12.85
C HIS A 962 -27.11 20.83 11.62
N ILE A 963 -26.33 19.76 11.78
CA ILE A 963 -25.60 19.11 10.69
C ILE A 963 -26.60 18.39 9.79
N SER A 964 -27.22 19.15 8.88
CA SER A 964 -28.05 18.69 7.78
C SER A 964 -27.17 18.24 6.61
N ASN A 965 -27.70 17.38 5.74
CA ASN A 965 -27.00 16.91 4.54
C ASN A 965 -26.98 17.95 3.38
N GLU A 966 -27.04 19.23 3.71
CA GLU A 966 -27.01 20.34 2.74
C GLU A 966 -25.63 21.00 2.77
N LYS A 967 -25.05 21.23 1.59
CA LYS A 967 -23.67 21.73 1.44
C LYS A 967 -23.58 23.20 1.89
N SER A 968 -23.31 23.43 3.17
CA SER A 968 -22.87 24.75 3.67
C SER A 968 -21.67 25.23 2.85
N GLN A 969 -21.73 26.47 2.34
CA GLN A 969 -20.64 27.05 1.54
C GLN A 969 -19.43 27.42 2.41
N ASP A 970 -19.61 27.63 3.72
CA ASP A 970 -18.54 27.92 4.69
C ASP A 970 -18.04 26.66 5.40
N ALA A 971 -17.45 25.73 4.65
CA ALA A 971 -16.98 24.42 5.13
C ALA A 971 -15.66 24.46 5.97
N TYR A 972 -15.51 25.45 6.86
CA TYR A 972 -14.26 25.76 7.57
C TYR A 972 -14.04 25.03 8.91
N SER A 973 -15.04 24.30 9.45
CA SER A 973 -14.93 23.66 10.76
C SER A 973 -14.42 22.20 10.73
N PHE A 974 -13.71 21.81 11.79
CA PHE A 974 -13.14 20.47 12.00
C PHE A 974 -14.23 19.38 12.03
N ILE A 975 -15.33 19.59 12.76
CA ILE A 975 -16.46 18.65 12.85
C ILE A 975 -17.19 18.50 11.51
N ASP A 976 -17.39 19.57 10.75
CA ASP A 976 -18.21 19.53 9.55
C ASP A 976 -17.54 18.66 8.46
N GLN A 977 -16.20 18.65 8.43
CA GLN A 977 -15.43 17.79 7.53
C GLN A 977 -15.31 16.33 8.03
N ILE A 978 -15.21 16.11 9.35
CA ILE A 978 -15.27 14.75 9.91
C ILE A 978 -16.68 14.16 9.73
N ALA A 979 -17.74 14.96 9.82
CA ALA A 979 -19.10 14.53 9.51
C ALA A 979 -19.25 14.14 8.03
N ASN A 980 -18.69 14.92 7.10
CA ASN A 980 -18.71 14.61 5.66
C ASN A 980 -17.93 13.33 5.28
N GLU A 981 -16.85 12.99 5.99
CA GLU A 981 -16.09 11.75 5.75
C GLU A 981 -16.56 10.54 6.60
N SER A 982 -17.43 10.74 7.61
CA SER A 982 -17.97 9.66 8.46
C SER A 982 -19.22 9.03 7.85
N LYS A 983 -19.31 7.70 7.81
CA LYS A 983 -20.46 6.98 7.20
C LYS A 983 -21.72 6.97 8.07
N SER A 984 -21.61 7.29 9.36
CA SER A 984 -22.74 7.25 10.29
C SER A 984 -22.56 8.20 11.49
N ARG A 985 -23.69 8.59 12.12
CA ARG A 985 -23.71 9.36 13.37
C ARG A 985 -22.92 8.69 14.50
N THR A 986 -22.97 7.36 14.57
CA THR A 986 -22.22 6.54 15.54
C THR A 986 -20.71 6.64 15.29
N GLU A 987 -20.27 6.56 14.03
CA GLU A 987 -18.86 6.69 13.65
C GLU A 987 -18.34 8.11 13.93
N LEU A 988 -19.10 9.15 13.55
CA LEU A 988 -18.78 10.54 13.88
C LEU A 988 -18.60 10.74 15.39
N ARG A 989 -19.57 10.27 16.19
CA ARG A 989 -19.52 10.31 17.66
C ARG A 989 -18.29 9.58 18.20
N ASP A 990 -18.01 8.37 17.70
CA ASP A 990 -16.88 7.55 18.17
C ASP A 990 -15.53 8.22 17.85
N GLN A 991 -15.35 8.79 16.64
CA GLN A 991 -14.14 9.55 16.30
C GLN A 991 -13.99 10.82 17.17
N LEU A 992 -15.07 11.59 17.35
CA LEU A 992 -15.07 12.77 18.23
C LEU A 992 -14.71 12.40 19.68
N LEU A 993 -15.21 11.27 20.20
CA LEU A 993 -14.86 10.76 21.53
C LEU A 993 -13.39 10.35 21.65
N ASN A 994 -12.82 9.76 20.60
CA ASN A 994 -11.39 9.42 20.58
C ASN A 994 -10.52 10.69 20.64
N VAL A 995 -10.84 11.72 19.84
CA VAL A 995 -10.07 12.98 19.86
C VAL A 995 -10.32 13.79 21.13
N LEU A 996 -11.55 13.81 21.66
CA LEU A 996 -11.89 14.51 22.90
C LEU A 996 -11.12 13.93 24.10
N LEU A 997 -10.97 12.59 24.18
CA LEU A 997 -10.10 11.96 25.16
C LEU A 997 -8.63 12.35 24.97
N ALA A 998 -8.16 12.42 23.73
CA ALA A 998 -6.77 12.74 23.43
C ALA A 998 -6.41 14.19 23.81
N GLY A 999 -7.19 15.17 23.36
CA GLY A 999 -6.93 16.61 23.60
C GLY A 999 -7.12 17.01 25.06
N ARG A 1000 -8.31 16.76 25.62
CA ARG A 1000 -8.68 17.20 26.98
C ARG A 1000 -7.72 16.64 28.03
N ASP A 1001 -7.69 15.32 28.15
CA ASP A 1001 -7.14 14.68 29.33
C ASP A 1001 -5.61 14.63 29.31
N THR A 1002 -4.97 14.52 28.14
CA THR A 1002 -3.50 14.47 28.08
C THR A 1002 -2.87 15.85 28.31
N THR A 1003 -3.39 16.91 27.67
CA THR A 1003 -2.91 18.28 27.91
C THR A 1003 -3.19 18.72 29.36
N ALA A 1004 -4.37 18.42 29.92
CA ALA A 1004 -4.68 18.79 31.30
C ALA A 1004 -3.75 18.09 32.30
N CYS A 1005 -3.40 16.83 32.08
CA CYS A 1005 -2.41 16.13 32.90
C CYS A 1005 -1.00 16.72 32.73
N CYS A 1006 -0.59 17.08 31.51
CA CYS A 1006 0.73 17.68 31.26
C CYS A 1006 0.88 19.07 31.93
N LEU A 1007 -0.13 19.94 31.79
CA LEU A 1007 -0.20 21.22 32.50
C LEU A 1007 -0.21 21.01 34.01
N SER A 1008 -1.07 20.11 34.51
CA SER A 1008 -1.12 19.76 35.93
C SER A 1008 0.27 19.35 36.41
N TRP A 1009 0.90 18.30 35.88
CA TRP A 1009 2.21 17.84 36.37
C TRP A 1009 3.33 18.87 36.27
N THR A 1010 3.31 19.76 35.27
CA THR A 1010 4.28 20.86 35.15
C THR A 1010 4.14 21.88 36.30
N PHE A 1011 2.93 22.07 36.82
CA PHE A 1011 2.63 22.92 37.98
C PHE A 1011 2.38 22.15 39.30
N THR A 1012 2.30 20.81 39.31
CA THR A 1012 1.66 20.00 40.38
C THR A 1012 2.33 20.14 41.73
N LEU A 1013 1.50 20.35 42.75
CA LEU A 1013 1.91 20.49 44.14
C LEU A 1013 1.18 19.48 45.05
N LYS A 1014 1.75 18.27 45.29
CA LYS A 1014 1.46 17.40 46.46
C LYS A 1014 2.67 16.55 46.95
N VAL A 1015 2.54 15.85 48.11
CA VAL A 1015 3.50 16.08 49.22
C VAL A 1015 3.52 15.13 50.50
N VAL A 1016 4.70 14.58 50.96
CA VAL A 1016 5.27 14.27 52.34
C VAL A 1016 6.85 14.08 52.39
N MET A 1017 7.70 15.05 52.82
CA MET A 1017 9.21 15.03 53.02
C MET A 1017 10.21 14.61 51.87
N GLY A 1018 11.20 15.48 51.54
CA GLY A 1018 12.22 15.30 50.46
C GLY A 1018 12.32 16.42 49.38
N PRO A 1019 13.45 16.59 48.65
CA PRO A 1019 13.54 17.57 47.56
C PRO A 1019 12.76 17.16 46.28
N SER A 1020 12.62 18.15 45.38
CA SER A 1020 12.15 18.05 43.98
C SER A 1020 10.61 18.03 43.71
N ARG A 1021 10.13 19.02 42.91
CA ARG A 1021 8.83 19.14 42.19
C ARG A 1021 9.02 20.20 41.10
N LEU A 1022 8.45 19.98 39.91
CA LEU A 1022 9.00 20.48 38.64
C LEU A 1022 9.29 22.00 38.57
N LEU A 1023 8.29 22.88 38.58
CA LEU A 1023 8.55 24.33 38.53
C LEU A 1023 8.63 25.00 39.91
N VAL A 1024 7.60 24.89 40.75
CA VAL A 1024 7.48 25.73 41.95
C VAL A 1024 8.48 25.38 43.07
N ARG A 1025 9.00 24.14 43.14
CA ARG A 1025 10.10 23.80 44.08
C ARG A 1025 11.50 24.00 43.51
N HIS A 1026 11.64 24.36 42.24
CA HIS A 1026 12.93 24.79 41.70
C HIS A 1026 12.86 26.30 41.39
N PRO A 1027 12.92 27.20 42.40
CA PRO A 1027 12.93 28.64 42.19
C PRO A 1027 13.95 29.12 41.16
N GLN A 1028 15.07 28.42 40.99
CA GLN A 1028 16.07 28.76 39.95
C GLN A 1028 15.54 28.47 38.53
N VAL A 1029 14.88 27.32 38.31
CA VAL A 1029 14.20 26.99 37.04
C VAL A 1029 13.04 27.97 36.80
N MET A 1030 12.20 28.22 37.80
CA MET A 1030 11.10 29.19 37.72
C MET A 1030 11.61 30.60 37.39
N LYS A 1031 12.70 31.06 38.03
CA LYS A 1031 13.34 32.35 37.79
C LYS A 1031 13.95 32.42 36.39
N ARG A 1032 14.64 31.37 35.94
CA ARG A 1032 15.22 31.28 34.58
C ARG A 1032 14.12 31.30 33.51
N LEU A 1033 13.04 30.55 33.71
CA LEU A 1033 11.88 30.52 32.82
C LEU A 1033 11.14 31.86 32.78
N ARG A 1034 10.88 32.50 33.94
CA ARG A 1034 10.31 33.86 33.98
C ARG A 1034 11.22 34.89 33.29
N ALA A 1035 12.55 34.76 33.40
CA ALA A 1035 13.49 35.64 32.71
C ALA A 1035 13.46 35.45 31.18
N GLU A 1036 13.48 34.19 30.70
CA GLU A 1036 13.31 33.85 29.28
C GLU A 1036 11.99 34.42 28.73
N VAL A 1037 10.87 34.13 29.40
CA VAL A 1037 9.54 34.64 29.03
C VAL A 1037 9.53 36.17 28.98
N THR A 1038 10.06 36.87 29.99
CA THR A 1038 10.09 38.34 30.02
C THR A 1038 10.94 38.91 28.87
N THR A 1039 12.07 38.27 28.55
CA THR A 1039 13.00 38.74 27.51
C THR A 1039 12.44 38.54 26.10
N VAL A 1040 11.71 37.44 25.85
CA VAL A 1040 11.15 37.10 24.53
C VAL A 1040 9.77 37.72 24.28
N MET A 1041 9.00 38.00 25.34
CA MET A 1041 7.69 38.66 25.24
C MET A 1041 7.77 40.19 25.20
N GLY A 1042 8.69 40.81 25.94
CA GLY A 1042 8.64 42.25 26.20
C GLY A 1042 7.29 42.64 26.81
N ASP A 1043 6.68 43.70 26.28
CA ASP A 1043 5.35 44.18 26.68
C ASP A 1043 4.18 43.39 26.05
N GLY A 1044 4.46 42.35 25.24
CA GLY A 1044 3.44 41.57 24.54
C GLY A 1044 2.59 40.70 25.48
N ILE A 1045 1.27 40.88 25.47
CA ILE A 1045 0.33 40.12 26.33
C ILE A 1045 0.07 38.70 25.82
N HIS A 1046 0.10 38.46 24.51
CA HIS A 1046 -0.20 37.17 23.90
C HIS A 1046 0.99 36.65 23.08
N PRO A 1047 1.60 35.49 23.42
CA PRO A 1047 2.74 34.96 22.69
C PRO A 1047 2.36 34.54 21.26
N SER A 1048 3.15 35.01 20.29
CA SER A 1048 3.14 34.48 18.93
C SER A 1048 3.87 33.14 18.85
N ARG A 1049 3.62 32.38 17.78
CA ARG A 1049 4.30 31.09 17.58
C ARG A 1049 5.81 31.24 17.35
N GLU A 1050 6.24 32.37 16.79
CA GLU A 1050 7.67 32.67 16.65
C GLU A 1050 8.31 32.98 18.00
N GLN A 1051 7.60 33.67 18.91
CA GLN A 1051 8.05 33.91 20.28
C GLN A 1051 8.16 32.60 21.06
N LEU A 1052 7.16 31.70 21.00
CA LEU A 1052 7.25 30.39 21.66
C LEU A 1052 8.43 29.55 21.12
N ARG A 1053 8.76 29.64 19.82
CA ARG A 1053 9.95 28.99 19.24
C ARG A 1053 11.28 29.59 19.72
N LYS A 1054 11.28 30.82 20.22
CA LYS A 1054 12.44 31.51 20.81
C LYS A 1054 12.59 31.26 22.33
N MET A 1055 11.81 30.35 22.91
CA MET A 1055 11.87 29.94 24.32
C MET A 1055 12.39 28.48 24.45
N PRO A 1056 13.69 28.21 24.19
CA PRO A 1056 14.23 26.85 24.26
C PRO A 1056 14.17 26.25 25.68
N PHE A 1057 14.29 27.04 26.75
CA PHE A 1057 14.25 26.52 28.11
C PHE A 1057 12.83 26.10 28.52
N LEU A 1058 11.79 26.82 28.08
CA LEU A 1058 10.39 26.36 28.16
C LEU A 1058 10.20 24.98 27.51
N ALA A 1059 10.79 24.76 26.33
CA ALA A 1059 10.71 23.46 25.66
C ALA A 1059 11.44 22.35 26.45
N CYS A 1060 12.57 22.65 27.09
CA CYS A 1060 13.28 21.72 27.97
C CYS A 1060 12.49 21.40 29.25
N VAL A 1061 11.81 22.39 29.85
CA VAL A 1061 10.89 22.20 30.98
C VAL A 1061 9.75 21.25 30.60
N ILE A 1062 9.11 21.46 29.45
CA ILE A 1062 7.99 20.61 29.00
C ILE A 1062 8.46 19.18 28.68
N LYS A 1063 9.63 19.02 28.02
CA LYS A 1063 10.24 17.69 27.79
C LYS A 1063 10.52 16.94 29.09
N GLU A 1064 11.07 17.63 30.08
CA GLU A 1064 11.39 17.02 31.38
C GLU A 1064 10.12 16.66 32.18
N SER A 1065 9.06 17.47 32.10
CA SER A 1065 7.74 17.13 32.64
C SER A 1065 7.14 15.88 31.97
N LEU A 1066 7.19 15.80 30.64
CA LEU A 1066 6.72 14.64 29.87
C LEU A 1066 7.60 13.40 30.09
N ARG A 1067 8.89 13.56 30.41
CA ARG A 1067 9.76 12.45 30.85
C ARG A 1067 9.25 11.88 32.17
N LEU A 1068 9.15 12.68 33.22
CA LEU A 1068 8.85 12.16 34.56
C LEU A 1068 7.37 11.77 34.76
N TYR A 1069 6.43 12.51 34.15
CA TYR A 1069 4.98 12.28 34.28
C TYR A 1069 4.28 12.26 32.90
N PRO A 1070 4.61 11.30 32.04
CA PRO A 1070 3.95 11.12 30.75
C PRO A 1070 2.44 10.89 30.95
N PRO A 1071 1.55 11.65 30.28
CA PRO A 1071 0.10 11.48 30.45
C PRO A 1071 -0.41 10.07 30.14
N VAL A 1072 0.25 9.34 29.21
CA VAL A 1072 0.01 7.91 28.95
C VAL A 1072 1.26 7.11 29.37
N PRO A 1073 1.34 6.65 30.62
CA PRO A 1073 2.58 6.13 31.19
C PRO A 1073 2.89 4.67 30.84
N LEU A 1074 1.90 3.90 30.38
CA LEU A 1074 1.97 2.45 30.16
C LEU A 1074 1.18 2.07 28.90
N ASN A 1075 1.74 1.22 28.06
CA ASN A 1075 1.11 0.76 26.81
C ASN A 1075 1.54 -0.69 26.51
N ASN A 1076 0.85 -1.35 25.57
CA ASN A 1076 1.15 -2.74 25.19
C ASN A 1076 0.82 -3.05 23.71
N ARG A 1077 1.32 -4.19 23.24
CA ARG A 1077 0.94 -4.85 21.98
C ARG A 1077 0.80 -6.36 22.19
N GLN A 1078 0.08 -7.04 21.32
CA GLN A 1078 0.01 -8.50 21.25
C GLN A 1078 0.60 -8.98 19.93
N ALA A 1079 1.45 -10.00 19.95
CA ALA A 1079 2.05 -10.55 18.73
C ALA A 1079 0.99 -11.33 17.91
N ILE A 1080 0.73 -10.93 16.66
CA ILE A 1080 -0.30 -11.55 15.79
C ILE A 1080 0.24 -12.74 14.98
N LYS A 1081 1.56 -12.84 14.85
CA LYS A 1081 2.35 -14.02 14.45
C LYS A 1081 3.49 -14.21 15.46
N THR A 1082 4.19 -15.33 15.42
CA THR A 1082 5.41 -15.53 16.22
C THR A 1082 6.54 -14.70 15.62
N THR A 1083 7.26 -13.95 16.46
CA THR A 1083 8.25 -12.93 16.08
C THR A 1083 9.39 -12.87 17.12
N LEU A 1084 10.35 -11.96 16.91
CA LEU A 1084 11.52 -11.77 17.76
C LEU A 1084 11.56 -10.38 18.39
N LEU A 1085 12.09 -10.30 19.61
CA LEU A 1085 12.60 -9.08 20.23
C LEU A 1085 14.14 -9.11 20.20
N PRO A 1086 14.82 -8.03 19.76
CA PRO A 1086 16.28 -8.01 19.60
C PRO A 1086 17.11 -8.36 20.86
N THR A 1087 16.60 -8.08 22.05
CA THR A 1087 17.37 -8.18 23.32
C THR A 1087 16.50 -8.62 24.50
N GLY A 1088 17.13 -8.87 25.65
CA GLY A 1088 16.51 -9.21 26.94
C GLY A 1088 16.63 -10.68 27.34
N GLY A 1089 17.13 -11.54 26.45
CA GLY A 1089 17.29 -12.98 26.69
C GLY A 1089 18.58 -13.32 27.41
N GLY A 1090 18.54 -14.40 28.20
CA GLY A 1090 19.70 -15.03 28.80
C GLY A 1090 20.32 -14.27 29.99
N PRO A 1091 21.51 -14.70 30.48
CA PRO A 1091 22.06 -14.24 31.75
C PRO A 1091 22.46 -12.75 31.76
N ASP A 1092 22.95 -12.23 30.64
CA ASP A 1092 23.38 -10.83 30.48
C ASP A 1092 22.32 -9.92 29.84
N GLY A 1093 21.17 -10.47 29.47
CA GLY A 1093 20.06 -9.75 28.84
C GLY A 1093 20.32 -9.31 27.39
N LYS A 1094 21.33 -9.84 26.69
CA LYS A 1094 21.67 -9.39 25.33
C LYS A 1094 21.14 -10.28 24.20
N GLN A 1095 20.75 -11.53 24.48
CA GLN A 1095 20.27 -12.43 23.43
C GLN A 1095 18.84 -12.09 22.98
N MET A 1096 18.48 -12.49 21.77
CA MET A 1096 17.13 -12.36 21.23
C MET A 1096 16.11 -13.20 22.01
N ILE A 1097 14.85 -12.75 22.00
CA ILE A 1097 13.71 -13.44 22.60
C ILE A 1097 12.66 -13.76 21.57
N LEU A 1098 12.21 -15.01 21.56
CA LEU A 1098 11.02 -15.43 20.83
C LEU A 1098 9.75 -14.95 21.56
N VAL A 1099 8.93 -14.16 20.86
CA VAL A 1099 7.57 -13.77 21.27
C VAL A 1099 6.58 -14.54 20.40
N ARG A 1100 5.82 -15.46 21.00
CA ARG A 1100 4.87 -16.31 20.27
C ARG A 1100 3.57 -15.58 19.97
N LYS A 1101 2.88 -16.01 18.92
CA LYS A 1101 1.52 -15.53 18.59
C LYS A 1101 0.61 -15.59 19.82
N GLY A 1102 0.05 -14.44 20.20
CA GLY A 1102 -0.82 -14.27 21.36
C GLY A 1102 -0.13 -13.82 22.65
N GLU A 1103 1.20 -13.88 22.74
CA GLU A 1103 1.97 -13.30 23.86
C GLU A 1103 1.96 -11.76 23.74
N VAL A 1104 2.11 -11.07 24.89
CA VAL A 1104 1.90 -9.62 25.04
C VAL A 1104 3.22 -8.95 25.40
N VAL A 1105 3.54 -7.82 24.75
CA VAL A 1105 4.69 -6.97 25.08
C VAL A 1105 4.19 -5.65 25.67
N VAL A 1106 4.71 -5.28 26.84
CA VAL A 1106 4.34 -4.11 27.63
C VAL A 1106 5.54 -3.17 27.73
N PHE A 1107 5.30 -1.88 27.58
CA PHE A 1107 6.34 -0.84 27.65
C PHE A 1107 5.81 0.39 28.38
N SER A 1108 6.69 1.09 29.12
CA SER A 1108 6.28 2.19 30.01
C SER A 1108 7.26 3.35 29.97
N GLN A 1109 6.82 4.51 29.47
CA GLN A 1109 7.63 5.72 29.52
C GLN A 1109 7.95 6.09 30.98
N TYR A 1110 6.98 5.97 31.89
CA TYR A 1110 7.16 6.36 33.29
C TYR A 1110 8.27 5.56 33.99
N VAL A 1111 8.39 4.27 33.68
CA VAL A 1111 9.46 3.39 34.18
C VAL A 1111 10.78 3.68 33.45
N ASN A 1112 10.80 3.64 32.11
CA ASN A 1112 11.99 3.91 31.28
C ASN A 1112 12.67 5.24 31.66
N SER A 1113 11.87 6.29 31.90
CA SER A 1113 12.34 7.61 32.34
C SER A 1113 13.18 7.61 33.61
N ARG A 1114 13.06 6.59 34.47
CA ARG A 1114 13.74 6.47 35.77
C ARG A 1114 14.83 5.39 35.78
N VAL A 1115 15.06 4.71 34.66
CA VAL A 1115 16.14 3.73 34.48
C VAL A 1115 17.49 4.46 34.44
N LYS A 1116 18.38 4.12 35.38
CA LYS A 1116 19.62 4.89 35.60
C LYS A 1116 20.68 4.67 34.53
N SER A 1117 20.68 3.51 33.89
CA SER A 1117 21.54 3.21 32.73
C SER A 1117 21.19 4.01 31.47
N ILE A 1118 20.02 4.66 31.43
CA ILE A 1118 19.57 5.50 30.31
C ILE A 1118 19.72 6.99 30.64
N TYR A 1119 19.18 7.44 31.79
CA TYR A 1119 19.06 8.87 32.12
C TYR A 1119 20.08 9.38 33.14
N GLY A 1120 21.00 8.53 33.60
CA GLY A 1120 22.05 8.86 34.57
C GLY A 1120 21.67 8.57 36.03
N SER A 1121 22.58 8.85 36.94
CA SER A 1121 22.39 8.63 38.39
C SER A 1121 21.24 9.48 38.96
N ASP A 1122 20.96 10.63 38.35
CA ASP A 1122 19.91 11.61 38.67
C ASP A 1122 18.62 11.40 37.85
N ALA A 1123 18.38 10.19 37.31
CA ALA A 1123 17.17 9.88 36.55
C ALA A 1123 15.85 10.08 37.33
N ASP A 1124 15.87 9.97 38.67
CA ASP A 1124 14.71 10.25 39.53
C ASP A 1124 14.45 11.77 39.71
N ASP A 1125 15.38 12.65 39.30
CA ASP A 1125 15.34 14.11 39.55
C ASP A 1125 14.89 14.94 38.33
N PHE A 1126 14.22 16.07 38.59
CA PHE A 1126 13.81 17.04 37.55
C PHE A 1126 14.94 18.04 37.28
N ARG A 1127 15.50 17.99 36.06
CA ARG A 1127 16.60 18.84 35.61
C ARG A 1127 16.41 19.19 34.12
N PRO A 1128 15.64 20.24 33.76
CA PRO A 1128 15.44 20.66 32.37
C PRO A 1128 16.74 20.82 31.58
N GLU A 1129 17.80 21.23 32.27
CA GLU A 1129 19.17 21.38 31.76
C GLU A 1129 19.75 20.06 31.19
N ARG A 1130 19.16 18.89 31.47
CA ARG A 1130 19.57 17.62 30.82
C ARG A 1130 19.23 17.55 29.33
N TRP A 1131 18.35 18.43 28.84
CA TRP A 1131 17.95 18.52 27.43
C TRP A 1131 18.73 19.59 26.65
N GLU A 1132 19.60 20.33 27.33
CA GLU A 1132 20.49 21.33 26.73
C GLU A 1132 21.79 20.65 26.21
N ASP A 1133 22.57 21.38 25.41
CA ASP A 1133 23.87 20.96 24.86
C ASP A 1133 23.92 19.57 24.19
N ASN A 1134 22.79 19.11 23.66
CA ASN A 1134 22.61 17.78 23.05
C ASN A 1134 22.98 16.58 23.96
N GLY A 1135 23.05 16.77 25.29
CA GLY A 1135 23.54 15.75 26.24
C GLY A 1135 22.78 14.41 26.21
N LEU A 1136 21.51 14.42 25.79
CA LEU A 1136 20.67 13.23 25.61
C LEU A 1136 20.34 12.90 24.14
N ALA A 1137 20.99 13.52 23.15
CA ALA A 1137 20.66 13.32 21.72
C ALA A 1137 20.81 11.85 21.24
N LYS A 1138 21.51 11.00 21.99
CA LYS A 1138 21.77 9.59 21.66
C LYS A 1138 20.80 8.58 22.32
N ILE A 1139 19.81 9.01 23.10
CA ILE A 1139 18.92 8.05 23.81
C ILE A 1139 17.87 7.37 22.91
N GLY A 1140 17.64 7.88 21.69
CA GLY A 1140 16.73 7.30 20.70
C GLY A 1140 15.35 6.96 21.27
N TRP A 1141 14.92 5.71 21.07
CA TRP A 1141 13.63 5.17 21.52
C TRP A 1141 13.44 5.04 23.05
N ALA A 1142 14.32 5.61 23.87
CA ALA A 1142 14.10 5.72 25.32
C ALA A 1142 13.14 6.87 25.73
N TYR A 1143 12.86 7.80 24.81
CA TYR A 1143 11.96 8.93 25.02
C TYR A 1143 10.88 8.97 23.93
N PHE A 1144 9.69 8.48 24.29
CA PHE A 1144 8.54 8.21 23.44
C PHE A 1144 7.20 8.66 24.06
N PRO A 1145 7.07 9.83 24.75
CA PRO A 1145 5.80 10.24 25.37
C PRO A 1145 4.65 10.39 24.35
N PHE A 1146 4.95 10.65 23.08
CA PHE A 1146 4.00 10.71 21.97
C PHE A 1146 3.93 9.40 21.14
N ASN A 1147 4.55 8.31 21.62
CA ASN A 1147 4.93 7.11 20.85
C ASN A 1147 5.84 7.46 19.65
N GLY A 1148 6.15 6.47 18.81
CA GLY A 1148 6.88 6.64 17.55
C GLY A 1148 6.35 5.70 16.48
N GLY A 1149 6.99 5.72 15.30
CA GLY A 1149 6.61 4.90 14.15
C GLY A 1149 5.21 5.23 13.61
N PRO A 1150 4.54 4.30 12.89
CA PRO A 1150 3.25 4.57 12.25
C PRO A 1150 2.15 5.06 13.21
N ARG A 1151 2.24 4.72 14.52
CA ARG A 1151 1.27 5.08 15.57
C ARG A 1151 1.68 6.29 16.43
N GLN A 1152 2.66 7.11 16.03
CA GLN A 1152 2.98 8.40 16.69
C GLN A 1152 1.75 9.33 16.78
N CYS A 1153 1.65 10.13 17.84
CA CYS A 1153 0.57 11.09 18.07
C CYS A 1153 0.39 12.09 16.92
N LEU A 1154 -0.86 12.37 16.52
CA LEU A 1154 -1.17 13.42 15.54
C LEU A 1154 -1.23 14.82 16.15
N GLY A 1155 -1.55 14.91 17.44
CA GLY A 1155 -1.76 16.18 18.16
C GLY A 1155 -0.53 16.70 18.90
N GLU A 1156 0.66 16.14 18.66
CA GLU A 1156 1.91 16.48 19.38
C GLU A 1156 2.21 17.99 19.33
N ASP A 1157 2.28 18.57 18.13
CA ASP A 1157 2.53 20.00 17.93
C ASP A 1157 1.42 20.89 18.51
N PHE A 1158 0.14 20.50 18.35
CA PHE A 1158 -1.00 21.24 18.90
C PHE A 1158 -0.95 21.29 20.44
N ALA A 1159 -0.76 20.14 21.09
CA ALA A 1159 -0.69 20.04 22.54
C ALA A 1159 0.54 20.76 23.10
N LEU A 1160 1.70 20.66 22.44
CA LEU A 1160 2.90 21.40 22.85
C LEU A 1160 2.72 22.92 22.73
N MET A 1161 2.02 23.41 21.70
CA MET A 1161 1.66 24.83 21.58
C MET A 1161 0.66 25.27 22.65
N GLU A 1162 -0.39 24.48 22.93
CA GLU A 1162 -1.38 24.75 23.98
C GLU A 1162 -0.74 24.83 25.37
N VAL A 1163 0.12 23.85 25.71
CA VAL A 1163 0.89 23.82 26.96
C VAL A 1163 1.80 25.04 27.07
N SER A 1164 2.59 25.33 26.03
CA SER A 1164 3.53 26.45 26.01
C SER A 1164 2.82 27.80 26.16
N TYR A 1165 1.76 28.02 25.38
CA TYR A 1165 0.95 29.24 25.42
C TYR A 1165 0.35 29.45 26.83
N THR A 1166 -0.24 28.39 27.42
CA THR A 1166 -0.85 28.46 28.75
C THR A 1166 0.17 28.74 29.85
N ILE A 1167 1.36 28.11 29.81
CA ILE A 1167 2.44 28.36 30.78
C ILE A 1167 2.89 29.82 30.71
N VAL A 1168 3.15 30.34 29.50
CA VAL A 1168 3.59 31.73 29.31
C VAL A 1168 2.56 32.73 29.87
N ARG A 1169 1.29 32.59 29.49
CA ARG A 1169 0.22 33.49 29.96
C ARG A 1169 0.04 33.46 31.48
N LEU A 1170 0.09 32.27 32.10
CA LEU A 1170 0.05 32.14 33.56
C LEU A 1170 1.24 32.86 34.22
N LEU A 1171 2.46 32.67 33.73
CA LEU A 1171 3.67 33.32 34.27
C LEU A 1171 3.70 34.84 34.04
N GLN A 1172 3.00 35.36 33.03
CA GLN A 1172 2.82 36.80 32.85
C GLN A 1172 1.79 37.40 33.83
N ALA A 1173 0.70 36.67 34.11
CA ALA A 1173 -0.44 37.14 34.90
C ALA A 1173 -0.26 37.06 36.42
N CYS A 1174 0.76 36.35 36.92
CA CYS A 1174 1.05 36.21 38.35
C CYS A 1174 2.38 36.87 38.77
N SER A 1175 2.34 37.58 39.90
CA SER A 1175 3.54 38.11 40.57
C SER A 1175 4.28 36.98 41.30
N SER A 1176 3.55 36.12 42.02
CA SER A 1176 4.08 34.87 42.57
C SER A 1176 3.15 33.66 42.36
N LEU A 1177 3.77 32.49 42.40
CA LEU A 1177 3.15 31.16 42.30
C LEU A 1177 3.90 30.27 43.28
N ASP A 1178 3.38 30.18 44.50
CA ASP A 1178 4.06 29.58 45.65
C ASP A 1178 3.33 28.34 46.17
N LEU A 1179 3.88 27.72 47.21
CA LEU A 1179 3.24 26.62 47.91
C LEU A 1179 2.17 27.15 48.89
N PRO A 1180 1.00 26.50 48.99
CA PRO A 1180 0.08 26.72 50.10
C PRO A 1180 0.77 26.41 51.43
N ASP A 1181 0.57 27.25 52.44
CA ASP A 1181 1.18 27.06 53.74
C ASP A 1181 0.63 25.80 54.42
N GLY A 1182 1.52 24.95 54.95
CA GLY A 1182 1.14 23.71 55.65
C GLY A 1182 1.11 22.41 54.83
N GLU A 1183 1.53 22.42 53.55
CA GLU A 1183 1.83 21.14 52.86
C GLU A 1183 3.27 20.62 53.21
N ILE A 1184 3.44 19.30 53.46
CA ILE A 1184 4.70 18.63 53.91
C ILE A 1184 5.50 17.98 52.74
N VAL A 1185 6.82 18.16 52.59
CA VAL A 1185 7.54 18.21 51.28
C VAL A 1185 7.88 16.88 50.45
N GLU A 1186 7.02 16.01 49.83
CA GLU A 1186 7.44 14.66 49.20
C GLU A 1186 8.56 14.62 48.14
N ARG A 1187 9.19 13.45 47.99
CA ARG A 1187 10.06 13.07 46.86
C ARG A 1187 9.30 12.74 45.56
N LEU A 1188 9.89 13.10 44.40
CA LEU A 1188 9.45 12.71 43.06
C LEU A 1188 9.24 11.20 42.89
N GLY A 1189 8.18 10.84 42.16
CA GLY A 1189 7.85 9.47 41.81
C GLY A 1189 7.29 8.64 42.97
N GLN A 1190 6.85 9.30 44.04
CA GLN A 1190 6.14 8.70 45.19
C GLN A 1190 4.76 9.33 45.43
N GLU A 1191 4.41 10.40 44.73
CA GLU A 1191 3.13 11.09 44.93
C GLU A 1191 1.93 10.17 44.68
N LYS A 1192 0.78 10.49 45.29
CA LYS A 1192 -0.47 9.78 44.96
C LYS A 1192 -0.94 10.13 43.56
N GLN A 1193 -1.06 9.10 42.72
CA GLN A 1193 -1.37 9.16 41.31
C GLN A 1193 -2.71 8.48 41.03
N ARG A 1194 -3.57 9.13 40.25
CA ARG A 1194 -4.81 8.53 39.75
C ARG A 1194 -4.60 8.13 38.29
N LEU A 1195 -4.38 6.83 38.08
CA LEU A 1195 -4.20 6.23 36.77
C LEU A 1195 -5.52 5.69 36.21
N THR A 1196 -6.18 6.50 35.37
CA THR A 1196 -7.33 6.08 34.54
C THR A 1196 -6.79 5.48 33.23
N LEU A 1197 -7.19 6.01 32.07
CA LEU A 1197 -6.41 5.87 30.84
C LEU A 1197 -5.24 6.86 30.80
N VAL A 1198 -5.30 7.93 31.61
CA VAL A 1198 -4.24 8.92 31.78
C VAL A 1198 -3.70 8.97 33.22
N LEU A 1199 -2.51 9.54 33.38
CA LEU A 1199 -1.85 9.78 34.66
C LEU A 1199 -2.16 11.20 35.18
N SER A 1200 -3.03 11.30 36.19
CA SER A 1200 -3.35 12.56 36.87
C SER A 1200 -2.88 12.57 38.33
N SER A 1201 -2.73 13.75 38.94
CA SER A 1201 -2.52 13.86 40.39
C SER A 1201 -3.80 13.39 41.09
N ALA A 1202 -3.71 12.42 42.00
CA ALA A 1202 -4.87 12.02 42.81
C ALA A 1202 -5.30 13.10 43.82
N ASP A 1203 -4.49 14.14 43.94
CA ASP A 1203 -4.37 14.99 45.12
C ASP A 1203 -4.44 16.50 44.77
N GLY A 1204 -4.63 16.83 43.49
CA GLY A 1204 -4.75 18.19 42.96
C GLY A 1204 -3.43 18.83 42.50
N CYS A 1205 -3.54 20.09 42.06
CA CYS A 1205 -2.45 21.02 41.72
C CYS A 1205 -2.70 22.35 42.44
N ARG A 1206 -2.58 22.34 43.78
CA ARG A 1206 -2.95 23.47 44.65
C ARG A 1206 -1.82 24.48 44.78
N VAL A 1207 -1.96 25.65 44.15
CA VAL A 1207 -0.99 26.76 44.21
C VAL A 1207 -1.46 27.86 45.17
N LYS A 1208 -0.52 28.58 45.77
CA LYS A 1208 -0.74 29.91 46.36
C LYS A 1208 -0.46 30.93 45.25
N TYR A 1209 -1.52 31.52 44.71
CA TYR A 1209 -1.48 32.43 43.57
C TYR A 1209 -1.57 33.88 44.04
N VAL A 1210 -0.77 34.76 43.43
CA VAL A 1210 -0.88 36.21 43.56
C VAL A 1210 -0.87 36.81 42.15
N ARG A 1211 -1.91 37.57 41.80
CA ARG A 1211 -1.99 38.29 40.51
C ARG A 1211 -0.86 39.32 40.41
N ARG A 1212 -0.48 39.67 39.17
CA ARG A 1212 0.46 40.76 38.87
C ARG A 1212 -0.26 42.10 38.74
#